data_AF-A0A9D5K1C1-F1
#
_entry.id   AF-A0A9D5K1C1-F1
#
_cell.length_a   1.000
_cell.length_b   1.000
_cell.length_c   1.000
_cell.angle_alpha   90.00
_cell.angle_beta   90.00
_cell.angle_gamma   90.00
#
_symmetry.space_group_name_H-M   'P 1'
#
loop_
_entity.id
_entity.type
_entity.pdbx_description
1 polymer ?
#
loop_
_entity_poly.entity_id
_entity_poly.type
_entity_poly.pdbx_seq_one_letter_code
_entity_poly.pdbx_strand_id
1 'polypeptide(L)'
;DIWNDGAGGRSIGFHDGVLYIAIPNNPSSYDKGGVYRSYDNGDTWELVNVRQGPDTKDFDGKSTHLYQGPEIKYHPQMGLFFTGHYTKEDDEPYPALFHIAHSTDGGGNWITSHIDAGNVRFQESSVAKFPNSNDYFVFGRHDKDHLPPAQAILSVVNGEWVLSEVQLTDIPWVDEEGSQLRHDTHGVFYNPKTDRFEVAISYRNTDPLMPNTMNVKLFSIAVDDVLAGVNHYRYDGLIHNHKSGYGVGTGEGQHTAGIAVTNNHAFITFGSGPGTESWANSYCVRRTLDTDNLREYLLSSNGQINLAQDRHVSSHSDFSDSKNVYGLSDGRWDDVTCTAVKSGESGYVVYDFGRMYNLTSAEIHGDNTGNYQSSSWTLQAWDGNNWTNVFTKSNCKGTKWFTRAIDITTDRVKVIIYGGDSGVQAYEVRLWGDKTIVPDSEIEHDPTHFEAEDHDAQEGVTTYSSSIGYCGNGDWIAFYNMDLGDGFDFIRAYAAKGNAGETTCEIRLNGTGGNKIATITSTETGDWGAYELTEAASVSGGTGVHDLYIVFRGATNYDYFEFFNGSSSSSIEIEMESASSQSLFSPFEVRNASAASGGKYIIYPAGDNVASPTNTTEGQAIFSFNLKKQSDVTLRMHADFPTKGDDSYFYKVDNGSWGYQNGTKTSGFAWVEAETFSGLSAGDHTIRILRREDGAKLDKIELVSSNGAITNTTETDTDPLYETAQIKIQTDNEEDWDHITLNQSWNDPVIIVSPASYAGSQPAVVRVKDVTSTSFDVQVEEWNYLDGGHVEEALYYIAMPAGIQTIDGITFEAGKVDIDHTWTSVSLNHSFSGNQTVLVQLADHNGPAAATVRVRDVSRAGFDVCVQEEENADGTHAVETVHYIVVENGNGSANGKEFVAGYTDNDVTDAWYRLDYGQDIASPAFFASINTFNGADPCALRYRNQVYSDHVEIKVEEETSKDDEVGHIEESVRYLVIQR
;
A
#
# COMPACT_ATOMS: atom_id res chain seq x y z
N ASP A 1 -13.77 -12.48 -33.00
CA ASP A 1 -15.07 -13.02 -33.44
C ASP A 1 -15.43 -14.38 -32.85
N ILE A 2 -15.66 -14.46 -31.54
CA ILE A 2 -16.36 -15.61 -30.96
C ILE A 2 -17.83 -15.20 -30.81
N TRP A 3 -18.54 -15.27 -31.93
CA TRP A 3 -19.99 -15.03 -32.02
C TRP A 3 -20.68 -16.32 -31.58
N ASN A 4 -21.30 -16.30 -30.40
CA ASN A 4 -22.21 -17.34 -29.92
C ASN A 4 -23.55 -16.67 -29.62
N ASP A 5 -24.59 -17.10 -30.33
CA ASP A 5 -25.94 -16.54 -30.25
C ASP A 5 -26.57 -16.92 -28.89
N GLY A 6 -26.44 -16.04 -27.89
CA GLY A 6 -27.41 -15.98 -26.79
C GLY A 6 -27.22 -16.90 -25.58
N ALA A 7 -25.99 -17.21 -25.16
CA ALA A 7 -25.75 -17.79 -23.82
C ALA A 7 -24.83 -16.89 -22.99
N GLY A 8 -25.31 -16.44 -21.82
CA GLY A 8 -24.65 -15.50 -20.91
C GLY A 8 -23.44 -16.09 -20.16
N GLY A 9 -22.55 -15.19 -19.74
CA GLY A 9 -21.40 -15.46 -18.86
C GLY A 9 -20.14 -15.97 -19.59
N ARG A 10 -19.18 -15.08 -19.86
CA ARG A 10 -17.81 -15.45 -20.26
C ARG A 10 -16.90 -15.18 -19.08
N SER A 11 -15.94 -16.06 -18.79
CA SER A 11 -14.90 -15.78 -17.82
C SER A 11 -13.53 -15.79 -18.44
N ILE A 12 -12.66 -14.95 -17.88
CA ILE A 12 -11.28 -14.79 -18.29
C ILE A 12 -10.44 -15.04 -17.03
N GLY A 13 -9.40 -15.85 -17.17
CA GLY A 13 -8.40 -16.08 -16.14
C GLY A 13 -7.01 -15.83 -16.71
N PHE A 14 -6.06 -15.42 -15.89
CA PHE A 14 -4.66 -15.29 -16.28
C PHE A 14 -3.79 -15.96 -15.24
N HIS A 15 -2.84 -16.78 -15.68
CA HIS A 15 -1.89 -17.46 -14.81
C HIS A 15 -0.63 -17.85 -15.59
N ASP A 16 0.55 -17.55 -15.04
CA ASP A 16 1.88 -17.89 -15.59
C ASP A 16 2.05 -17.49 -17.07
N GLY A 17 1.64 -16.28 -17.43
CA GLY A 17 1.75 -15.79 -18.81
C GLY A 17 0.73 -16.37 -19.77
N VAL A 18 -0.20 -17.21 -19.29
CA VAL A 18 -1.22 -17.87 -20.10
C VAL A 18 -2.59 -17.25 -19.81
N LEU A 19 -3.25 -16.81 -20.88
CA LEU A 19 -4.60 -16.28 -20.85
C LEU A 19 -5.62 -17.41 -21.08
N TYR A 20 -6.59 -17.57 -20.19
CA TYR A 20 -7.66 -18.56 -20.28
C TYR A 20 -9.02 -17.90 -20.51
N ILE A 21 -9.87 -18.51 -21.32
CA ILE A 21 -11.27 -18.11 -21.51
C ILE A 21 -12.18 -19.33 -21.42
N ALA A 22 -13.17 -19.32 -20.54
CA ALA A 22 -14.27 -20.29 -20.58
C ALA A 22 -15.47 -19.71 -21.33
N ILE A 23 -16.00 -20.53 -22.26
CA ILE A 23 -17.13 -20.18 -23.09
C ILE A 23 -18.28 -21.15 -22.82
N PRO A 24 -19.46 -20.66 -22.38
CA PRO A 24 -20.61 -21.49 -22.08
C PRO A 24 -21.16 -22.12 -23.37
N ASN A 25 -21.82 -23.26 -23.20
CA ASN A 25 -22.42 -23.97 -24.33
C ASN A 25 -23.81 -23.41 -24.64
N ASN A 26 -24.16 -23.30 -25.92
CA ASN A 26 -25.50 -22.89 -26.34
C ASN A 26 -26.34 -24.16 -26.60
N PRO A 27 -27.52 -24.32 -25.97
CA PRO A 27 -28.38 -25.49 -26.20
C PRO A 27 -28.83 -25.65 -27.66
N SER A 28 -28.82 -24.57 -28.46
CA SER A 28 -29.28 -24.57 -29.85
C SER A 28 -28.18 -24.82 -30.89
N SER A 29 -26.90 -24.71 -30.51
CA SER A 29 -25.75 -24.94 -31.41
C SER A 29 -24.60 -25.62 -30.66
N TYR A 30 -24.58 -26.96 -30.72
CA TYR A 30 -23.74 -27.88 -29.95
C TYR A 30 -22.20 -27.79 -30.17
N ASP A 31 -21.67 -26.79 -30.88
CA ASP A 31 -20.33 -26.88 -31.49
C ASP A 31 -19.28 -25.84 -31.01
N LYS A 32 -19.52 -25.01 -29.98
CA LYS A 32 -18.58 -23.90 -29.63
C LYS A 32 -18.24 -23.66 -28.13
N GLY A 33 -18.78 -24.42 -27.18
CA GLY A 33 -18.47 -24.26 -25.75
C GLY A 33 -17.20 -25.02 -25.29
N GLY A 34 -16.42 -24.44 -24.36
CA GLY A 34 -15.20 -25.04 -23.81
C GLY A 34 -14.24 -24.04 -23.14
N VAL A 35 -13.11 -24.55 -22.61
CA VAL A 35 -12.01 -23.71 -22.05
C VAL A 35 -10.92 -23.57 -23.11
N TYR A 36 -10.59 -22.34 -23.43
CA TYR A 36 -9.53 -21.97 -24.36
C TYR A 36 -8.37 -21.37 -23.58
N ARG A 37 -7.15 -21.56 -24.07
CA ARG A 37 -5.97 -20.84 -23.57
C ARG A 37 -5.17 -20.20 -24.70
N SER A 38 -4.43 -19.15 -24.38
CA SER A 38 -3.56 -18.41 -25.27
C SER A 38 -2.24 -18.12 -24.55
N TYR A 39 -1.13 -18.34 -25.25
CA TYR A 39 0.23 -18.06 -24.79
C TYR A 39 0.77 -16.74 -25.35
N ASP A 40 -0.01 -16.08 -26.19
CA ASP A 40 0.37 -14.92 -27.02
C ASP A 40 -0.68 -13.80 -26.89
N ASN A 41 -1.17 -13.58 -25.66
CA ASN A 41 -2.09 -12.49 -25.31
C ASN A 41 -3.37 -12.41 -26.17
N GLY A 42 -3.83 -13.55 -26.66
CA GLY A 42 -5.09 -13.71 -27.40
C GLY A 42 -4.95 -13.73 -28.92
N ASP A 43 -3.73 -13.68 -29.46
CA ASP A 43 -3.46 -13.78 -30.90
C ASP A 43 -3.84 -15.17 -31.44
N THR A 44 -3.51 -16.23 -30.69
CA THR A 44 -3.91 -17.60 -30.99
C THR A 44 -4.56 -18.28 -29.79
N TRP A 45 -5.54 -19.15 -30.09
CA TRP A 45 -6.32 -19.87 -29.09
C TRP A 45 -6.24 -21.36 -29.30
N GLU A 46 -5.83 -22.07 -28.24
CA GLU A 46 -5.90 -23.52 -28.13
C GLU A 46 -7.13 -23.90 -27.30
N LEU A 47 -7.99 -24.75 -27.84
CA LEU A 47 -9.09 -25.34 -27.08
C LEU A 47 -8.55 -26.50 -26.24
N VAL A 48 -8.34 -26.26 -24.94
CA VAL A 48 -7.79 -27.26 -24.01
C VAL A 48 -8.84 -28.21 -23.46
N ASN A 49 -10.11 -27.83 -23.54
CA ASN A 49 -11.23 -28.71 -23.23
C ASN A 49 -12.37 -28.53 -24.25
N VAL A 50 -12.42 -29.43 -25.24
CA VAL A 50 -13.48 -29.59 -26.24
C VAL A 50 -14.45 -30.63 -25.68
N ARG A 51 -15.75 -30.30 -25.51
CA ARG A 51 -16.79 -31.28 -25.14
C ARG A 51 -16.54 -32.00 -23.81
N GLN A 52 -16.80 -31.31 -22.71
CA GLN A 52 -17.57 -31.78 -21.55
C GLN A 52 -17.27 -30.75 -20.44
N GLY A 53 -18.07 -29.68 -20.36
CA GLY A 53 -18.61 -29.43 -19.03
C GLY A 53 -19.20 -30.76 -18.61
N PRO A 54 -18.84 -31.33 -17.45
CA PRO A 54 -19.16 -32.70 -17.14
C PRO A 54 -20.62 -32.92 -17.49
N ASP A 55 -20.91 -33.74 -18.51
CA ASP A 55 -22.09 -34.58 -18.48
C ASP A 55 -21.78 -35.64 -17.42
N THR A 56 -21.59 -35.21 -16.17
CA THR A 56 -21.99 -36.03 -15.05
C THR A 56 -23.50 -36.06 -15.18
N LYS A 57 -23.97 -37.03 -15.94
CA LYS A 57 -25.11 -37.77 -15.45
C LYS A 57 -24.84 -38.01 -13.98
N ASP A 58 -25.63 -37.38 -13.10
CA ASP A 58 -25.65 -37.74 -11.68
C ASP A 58 -25.85 -39.26 -11.55
N PHE A 59 -25.75 -39.80 -10.34
CA PHE A 59 -26.10 -41.19 -10.02
C PHE A 59 -27.44 -41.67 -10.66
N ASP A 60 -28.33 -40.75 -11.06
CA ASP A 60 -29.63 -40.98 -11.71
C ASP A 60 -29.72 -40.74 -13.23
N GLY A 61 -28.63 -40.39 -13.93
CA GLY A 61 -28.64 -40.37 -15.40
C GLY A 61 -29.10 -39.08 -16.10
N LYS A 62 -29.18 -37.93 -15.41
CA LYS A 62 -29.72 -36.64 -15.92
C LYS A 62 -28.62 -35.58 -16.17
N SER A 63 -28.80 -34.74 -17.20
CA SER A 63 -27.80 -33.79 -17.72
C SER A 63 -27.60 -32.55 -16.84
N THR A 64 -26.35 -32.22 -16.56
CA THR A 64 -25.86 -31.02 -15.88
C THR A 64 -25.51 -29.95 -16.92
N HIS A 65 -25.99 -28.71 -16.73
CA HIS A 65 -25.72 -27.62 -17.68
C HIS A 65 -24.93 -26.47 -17.04
N LEU A 66 -23.76 -26.15 -17.61
CA LEU A 66 -22.99 -24.93 -17.32
C LEU A 66 -23.69 -23.71 -17.94
N TYR A 67 -24.73 -23.18 -17.29
CA TYR A 67 -25.52 -22.12 -17.91
C TYR A 67 -25.00 -20.71 -17.70
N GLN A 68 -24.39 -20.35 -16.56
CA GLN A 68 -24.02 -18.95 -16.29
C GLN A 68 -22.82 -18.83 -15.32
N GLY A 69 -21.84 -17.99 -15.67
CA GLY A 69 -20.92 -17.34 -14.71
C GLY A 69 -19.75 -18.12 -14.06
N PRO A 70 -19.09 -19.14 -14.65
CA PRO A 70 -17.96 -19.78 -13.98
C PRO A 70 -16.70 -18.89 -14.05
N GLU A 71 -16.30 -18.19 -12.98
CA GLU A 71 -15.00 -17.50 -12.94
C GLU A 71 -13.84 -18.51 -12.88
N ILE A 72 -12.92 -18.47 -13.85
CA ILE A 72 -11.68 -19.27 -13.80
C ILE A 72 -10.74 -18.63 -12.78
N LYS A 73 -10.35 -19.40 -11.77
CA LYS A 73 -9.32 -19.05 -10.78
C LYS A 73 -8.21 -20.10 -10.76
N TYR A 74 -7.12 -19.80 -10.07
CA TYR A 74 -6.01 -20.72 -9.86
C TYR A 74 -5.75 -20.92 -8.38
N HIS A 75 -5.72 -22.18 -7.92
CA HIS A 75 -5.31 -22.57 -6.57
C HIS A 75 -3.97 -23.33 -6.61
N PRO A 76 -2.99 -23.04 -5.74
CA PRO A 76 -1.65 -23.64 -5.84
C PRO A 76 -1.59 -25.17 -5.78
N GLN A 77 -2.52 -25.83 -5.07
CA GLN A 77 -2.56 -27.29 -4.97
C GLN A 77 -3.51 -27.95 -5.97
N MET A 78 -4.55 -27.24 -6.40
CA MET A 78 -5.66 -27.81 -7.19
C MET A 78 -5.61 -27.36 -8.65
N GLY A 79 -4.70 -26.44 -8.98
CA GLY A 79 -4.54 -25.85 -10.30
C GLY A 79 -5.67 -24.91 -10.68
N LEU A 80 -5.97 -24.85 -11.98
CA LEU A 80 -7.09 -24.06 -12.50
C LEU A 80 -8.40 -24.64 -11.97
N PHE A 81 -9.30 -23.81 -11.48
CA PHE A 81 -10.62 -24.25 -11.07
C PHE A 81 -11.71 -23.26 -11.44
N PHE A 82 -12.94 -23.75 -11.51
CA PHE A 82 -14.13 -22.93 -11.65
C PHE A 82 -15.29 -23.53 -10.86
N THR A 83 -16.21 -22.67 -10.45
CA THR A 83 -17.46 -23.03 -9.77
C THR A 83 -18.62 -23.07 -10.78
N GLY A 84 -19.64 -23.88 -10.54
CA GLY A 84 -20.73 -24.08 -11.52
C GLY A 84 -22.12 -24.22 -10.91
N HIS A 85 -23.14 -24.04 -11.76
CA HIS A 85 -24.56 -24.17 -11.44
C HIS A 85 -25.14 -25.54 -11.87
N TYR A 86 -26.12 -26.04 -11.11
CA TYR A 86 -27.01 -27.14 -11.49
C TYR A 86 -28.42 -26.63 -11.79
N THR A 87 -28.91 -26.77 -13.02
CA THR A 87 -30.34 -26.60 -13.33
C THR A 87 -30.99 -27.96 -13.50
N LYS A 88 -32.19 -28.15 -12.93
CA LYS A 88 -33.09 -29.23 -13.34
C LYS A 88 -34.50 -28.71 -13.53
N GLU A 89 -35.11 -29.20 -14.59
CA GLU A 89 -36.44 -28.86 -15.07
C GLU A 89 -37.62 -29.30 -14.18
N ASP A 90 -37.43 -29.96 -13.02
CA ASP A 90 -38.55 -30.49 -12.21
C ASP A 90 -38.30 -30.53 -10.69
N ASP A 91 -39.02 -29.66 -9.95
CA ASP A 91 -39.51 -29.60 -8.55
C ASP A 91 -39.13 -30.61 -7.42
N GLU A 92 -38.03 -31.40 -7.47
CA GLU A 92 -37.66 -32.33 -6.37
C GLU A 92 -36.48 -31.84 -5.48
N PRO A 93 -36.55 -31.98 -4.14
CA PRO A 93 -35.54 -31.47 -3.19
C PRO A 93 -34.29 -32.37 -3.09
N TYR A 94 -33.24 -32.05 -3.84
CA TYR A 94 -31.90 -32.66 -3.69
C TYR A 94 -31.03 -31.91 -2.65
N PRO A 95 -29.93 -32.53 -2.13
CA PRO A 95 -29.00 -31.89 -1.19
C PRO A 95 -28.33 -30.64 -1.79
N ALA A 96 -27.92 -29.71 -0.93
CA ALA A 96 -27.22 -28.49 -1.31
C ALA A 96 -25.78 -28.82 -1.71
N LEU A 97 -25.54 -29.16 -2.98
CA LEU A 97 -24.19 -29.45 -3.46
C LEU A 97 -23.57 -28.21 -4.10
N PHE A 98 -22.35 -27.86 -3.69
CA PHE A 98 -21.52 -26.87 -4.36
C PHE A 98 -20.59 -27.56 -5.36
N HIS A 99 -20.68 -27.18 -6.62
CA HIS A 99 -20.01 -27.85 -7.73
C HIS A 99 -18.71 -27.11 -8.07
N ILE A 100 -17.60 -27.85 -8.07
CA ILE A 100 -16.29 -27.33 -8.45
C ILE A 100 -15.59 -28.31 -9.38
N ALA A 101 -15.00 -27.79 -10.44
CA ALA A 101 -14.11 -28.52 -11.32
C ALA A 101 -12.73 -27.89 -11.24
N HIS A 102 -11.69 -28.72 -11.16
CA HIS A 102 -10.31 -28.26 -11.13
C HIS A 102 -9.40 -29.08 -12.06
N SER A 103 -8.26 -28.51 -12.46
CA SER A 103 -7.29 -29.09 -13.37
C SER A 103 -5.88 -28.67 -12.94
N THR A 104 -5.06 -29.66 -12.59
CA THR A 104 -3.67 -29.47 -12.17
C THR A 104 -2.67 -29.43 -13.33
N ASP A 105 -3.13 -29.66 -14.57
CA ASP A 105 -2.30 -29.76 -15.78
C ASP A 105 -2.58 -28.64 -16.81
N GLY A 106 -3.06 -27.49 -16.34
CA GLY A 106 -3.27 -26.32 -17.19
C GLY A 106 -4.46 -26.45 -18.15
N GLY A 107 -5.48 -27.20 -17.73
CA GLY A 107 -6.77 -27.32 -18.41
C GLY A 107 -6.93 -28.56 -19.29
N GLY A 108 -5.95 -29.47 -19.31
CA GLY A 108 -5.96 -30.68 -20.15
C GLY A 108 -6.82 -31.82 -19.59
N ASN A 109 -6.82 -31.99 -18.26
CA ASN A 109 -7.64 -32.96 -17.54
C ASN A 109 -8.37 -32.27 -16.38
N TRP A 110 -9.66 -32.55 -16.23
CA TRP A 110 -10.50 -31.93 -15.21
C TRP A 110 -11.05 -32.97 -14.23
N ILE A 111 -10.95 -32.66 -12.94
CA ILE A 111 -11.52 -33.43 -11.83
C ILE A 111 -12.67 -32.62 -11.27
N THR A 112 -13.84 -33.24 -11.17
CA THR A 112 -15.06 -32.62 -10.64
C THR A 112 -15.34 -33.15 -9.25
N SER A 113 -15.57 -32.25 -8.30
CA SER A 113 -15.98 -32.58 -6.93
C SER A 113 -17.29 -31.89 -6.59
N HIS A 114 -18.07 -32.56 -5.72
CA HIS A 114 -19.30 -32.05 -5.15
C HIS A 114 -19.05 -31.87 -3.66
N ILE A 115 -19.21 -30.65 -3.16
CA ILE A 115 -19.07 -30.35 -1.73
C ILE A 115 -20.47 -30.25 -1.14
N ASP A 116 -20.73 -30.93 -0.02
CA ASP A 116 -21.96 -30.74 0.73
C ASP A 116 -21.93 -29.35 1.39
N ALA A 117 -22.76 -28.43 0.90
CA ALA A 117 -22.90 -27.08 1.42
C ALA A 117 -23.93 -26.98 2.56
N GLY A 118 -24.40 -28.13 3.08
CA GLY A 118 -25.32 -28.19 4.21
C GLY A 118 -26.68 -27.55 3.90
N ASN A 119 -26.99 -26.45 4.58
CA ASN A 119 -28.25 -25.71 4.39
C ASN A 119 -28.15 -24.60 3.33
N VAL A 120 -26.94 -24.25 2.89
CA VAL A 120 -26.69 -23.13 1.99
C VAL A 120 -26.69 -23.62 0.54
N ARG A 121 -27.62 -23.14 -0.27
CA ARG A 121 -27.75 -23.55 -1.66
C ARG A 121 -27.31 -22.43 -2.60
N PHE A 122 -26.25 -22.66 -3.36
CA PHE A 122 -25.79 -21.74 -4.39
C PHE A 122 -26.41 -22.15 -5.75
N GLN A 123 -27.32 -21.33 -6.28
CA GLN A 123 -27.75 -21.44 -7.67
C GLN A 123 -26.65 -20.85 -8.58
N GLU A 124 -26.18 -19.65 -8.30
CA GLU A 124 -25.10 -18.99 -9.05
C GLU A 124 -24.11 -18.40 -8.08
N SER A 125 -22.80 -18.45 -8.36
CA SER A 125 -21.76 -17.98 -7.43
C SER A 125 -20.57 -17.36 -8.15
N SER A 126 -20.00 -16.31 -7.56
CA SER A 126 -18.68 -15.78 -7.87
C SER A 126 -17.72 -16.04 -6.73
N VAL A 127 -16.41 -16.03 -7.02
CA VAL A 127 -15.36 -16.29 -6.03
C VAL A 127 -14.24 -15.25 -6.09
N ALA A 128 -13.78 -14.79 -4.93
CA ALA A 128 -12.65 -13.87 -4.80
C ALA A 128 -11.60 -14.45 -3.85
N LYS A 129 -10.31 -14.37 -4.22
CA LYS A 129 -9.22 -14.89 -3.39
C LYS A 129 -9.01 -13.98 -2.17
N PHE A 130 -8.81 -14.57 -0.99
CA PHE A 130 -8.39 -13.82 0.20
C PHE A 130 -6.96 -13.30 0.07
N PRO A 131 -6.63 -12.11 0.63
CA PRO A 131 -5.24 -11.67 0.73
C PRO A 131 -4.47 -12.63 1.63
N ASN A 132 -3.27 -13.03 1.20
CA ASN A 132 -2.34 -13.88 1.97
C ASN A 132 -2.86 -15.28 2.34
N SER A 133 -3.97 -15.74 1.76
CA SER A 133 -4.48 -17.10 1.92
C SER A 133 -4.69 -17.78 0.57
N ASN A 134 -4.77 -19.11 0.58
CA ASN A 134 -5.24 -19.91 -0.55
C ASN A 134 -6.75 -20.15 -0.53
N ASP A 135 -7.46 -19.52 0.41
CA ASP A 135 -8.91 -19.57 0.51
C ASP A 135 -9.59 -18.57 -0.44
N TYR A 136 -10.87 -18.83 -0.72
CA TYR A 136 -11.71 -17.98 -1.56
C TYR A 136 -13.01 -17.64 -0.84
N PHE A 137 -13.42 -16.38 -0.91
CA PHE A 137 -14.76 -15.97 -0.53
C PHE A 137 -15.73 -16.29 -1.68
N VAL A 138 -16.78 -17.04 -1.37
CA VAL A 138 -17.85 -17.44 -2.28
C VAL A 138 -19.08 -16.59 -1.99
N PHE A 139 -19.62 -15.93 -3.00
CA PHE A 139 -20.83 -15.13 -2.90
C PHE A 139 -21.80 -15.47 -4.02
N GLY A 140 -23.07 -15.73 -3.71
CA GLY A 140 -24.00 -16.22 -4.72
C GLY A 140 -25.49 -16.15 -4.41
N ARG A 141 -26.29 -16.48 -5.44
CA ARG A 141 -27.75 -16.55 -5.38
C ARG A 141 -28.20 -17.75 -4.54
N HIS A 142 -29.14 -17.53 -3.65
CA HIS A 142 -29.79 -18.61 -2.90
C HIS A 142 -30.88 -19.30 -3.74
N ASP A 143 -30.89 -20.64 -3.76
CA ASP A 143 -31.78 -21.48 -4.61
C ASP A 143 -33.28 -21.33 -4.32
N LYS A 144 -33.62 -21.10 -3.05
CA LYS A 144 -34.97 -20.66 -2.69
C LYS A 144 -35.08 -19.17 -2.96
N ASP A 145 -35.84 -18.83 -4.01
CA ASP A 145 -36.43 -17.50 -4.14
C ASP A 145 -36.95 -17.12 -2.75
N HIS A 146 -36.48 -15.98 -2.23
CA HIS A 146 -36.82 -15.42 -0.93
C HIS A 146 -35.91 -15.66 0.28
N LEU A 147 -34.65 -16.04 0.07
CA LEU A 147 -33.61 -16.02 1.12
C LEU A 147 -32.48 -15.04 0.79
N PRO A 148 -31.75 -14.52 1.80
CA PRO A 148 -30.55 -13.70 1.57
C PRO A 148 -29.52 -14.42 0.69
N PRO A 149 -28.64 -13.68 0.00
CA PRO A 149 -27.55 -14.26 -0.78
C PRO A 149 -26.73 -15.28 0.03
N ALA A 150 -26.42 -16.40 -0.60
CA ALA A 150 -25.60 -17.47 -0.05
C ALA A 150 -24.13 -17.05 -0.01
N GLN A 151 -23.43 -17.37 1.08
CA GLN A 151 -22.07 -16.92 1.35
C GLN A 151 -21.26 -18.02 2.05
N ALA A 152 -20.00 -18.19 1.66
CA ALA A 152 -19.13 -19.19 2.24
C ALA A 152 -17.66 -18.89 2.00
N ILE A 153 -16.79 -19.56 2.75
CA ILE A 153 -15.35 -19.64 2.49
C ILE A 153 -15.06 -21.01 1.87
N LEU A 154 -14.41 -21.00 0.72
CA LEU A 154 -13.93 -22.19 0.01
C LEU A 154 -12.44 -22.36 0.28
N SER A 155 -12.10 -23.50 0.88
CA SER A 155 -10.74 -23.86 1.31
C SER A 155 -10.32 -25.22 0.73
N VAL A 156 -9.03 -25.52 0.78
CA VAL A 156 -8.51 -26.87 0.52
C VAL A 156 -7.90 -27.43 1.80
N VAL A 157 -8.50 -28.51 2.31
CA VAL A 157 -8.06 -29.20 3.53
C VAL A 157 -7.74 -30.64 3.16
N ASN A 158 -6.51 -31.09 3.45
CA ASN A 158 -6.02 -32.43 3.10
C ASN A 158 -6.16 -32.79 1.60
N GLY A 159 -6.04 -31.80 0.71
CA GLY A 159 -6.16 -31.99 -0.74
C GLY A 159 -7.60 -32.11 -1.25
N GLU A 160 -8.60 -31.86 -0.40
CA GLU A 160 -10.02 -31.85 -0.78
C GLU A 160 -10.61 -30.46 -0.60
N TRP A 161 -11.55 -30.10 -1.47
CA TRP A 161 -12.29 -28.85 -1.35
C TRP A 161 -13.28 -28.92 -0.19
N VAL A 162 -13.25 -27.91 0.68
CA VAL A 162 -14.14 -27.76 1.83
C VAL A 162 -14.82 -26.41 1.77
N LEU A 163 -16.11 -26.38 2.11
CA LEU A 163 -16.91 -25.17 2.17
C LEU A 163 -17.32 -24.89 3.62
N SER A 164 -17.02 -23.69 4.11
CA SER A 164 -17.39 -23.21 5.44
C SER A 164 -18.42 -22.09 5.30
N GLU A 165 -19.63 -22.30 5.83
CA GLU A 165 -20.70 -21.30 5.77
C GLU A 165 -20.32 -20.01 6.51
N VAL A 166 -20.61 -18.86 5.89
CA VAL A 166 -20.49 -17.53 6.49
C VAL A 166 -21.87 -16.90 6.54
N GLN A 167 -22.27 -16.41 7.70
CA GLN A 167 -23.57 -15.77 7.90
C GLN A 167 -23.40 -14.25 8.03
N LEU A 168 -23.45 -13.51 6.92
CA LEU A 168 -23.54 -12.05 6.99
C LEU A 168 -25.00 -11.63 7.17
N THR A 169 -25.35 -11.21 8.39
CA THR A 169 -26.69 -10.70 8.74
C THR A 169 -26.90 -9.30 8.16
N ASP A 170 -28.00 -9.04 7.45
CA ASP A 170 -28.45 -7.70 6.98
C ASP A 170 -28.08 -7.20 5.57
N ILE A 171 -27.64 -8.05 4.63
CA ILE A 171 -27.60 -7.63 3.21
C ILE A 171 -29.04 -7.31 2.74
N PRO A 172 -29.35 -6.09 2.23
CA PRO A 172 -30.71 -5.67 1.92
C PRO A 172 -31.37 -6.57 0.86
N TRP A 173 -32.32 -7.39 1.30
CA TRP A 173 -33.04 -8.38 0.48
C TRP A 173 -34.47 -7.91 0.07
N VAL A 174 -34.88 -6.72 0.53
CA VAL A 174 -36.14 -6.05 0.19
C VAL A 174 -35.85 -4.69 -0.45
N ASP A 175 -36.72 -4.25 -1.37
CA ASP A 175 -36.71 -2.87 -1.85
C ASP A 175 -37.17 -1.88 -0.76
N GLU A 176 -37.11 -0.58 -1.05
CA GLU A 176 -37.52 0.50 -0.13
C GLU A 176 -39.00 0.42 0.28
N GLU A 177 -39.83 -0.35 -0.43
CA GLU A 177 -41.26 -0.55 -0.16
C GLU A 177 -41.58 -1.89 0.53
N GLY A 178 -40.57 -2.73 0.79
CA GLY A 178 -40.72 -4.02 1.45
C GLY A 178 -41.12 -5.18 0.53
N SER A 179 -41.13 -4.98 -0.79
CA SER A 179 -41.31 -6.07 -1.77
C SER A 179 -40.03 -6.88 -1.95
N GLN A 180 -40.22 -8.19 -2.12
CA GLN A 180 -39.13 -9.16 -2.24
C GLN A 180 -38.50 -9.10 -3.64
N LEU A 181 -37.20 -8.85 -3.70
CA LEU A 181 -36.45 -8.72 -4.94
C LEU A 181 -36.15 -10.10 -5.55
N ARG A 182 -36.33 -10.26 -6.86
CA ARG A 182 -35.76 -11.41 -7.60
C ARG A 182 -34.34 -11.05 -8.03
N HIS A 183 -33.36 -11.77 -7.47
CA HIS A 183 -31.94 -11.58 -7.76
C HIS A 183 -31.53 -12.36 -9.01
N ASP A 184 -30.82 -11.71 -9.94
CA ASP A 184 -30.53 -12.30 -11.26
C ASP A 184 -29.03 -12.56 -11.53
N THR A 185 -28.10 -11.84 -10.91
CA THR A 185 -26.65 -12.16 -10.99
C THR A 185 -25.85 -11.47 -9.89
N HIS A 186 -24.68 -12.04 -9.56
CA HIS A 186 -23.77 -11.56 -8.51
C HIS A 186 -22.33 -11.57 -9.01
N GLY A 187 -21.50 -10.66 -8.50
CA GLY A 187 -20.05 -10.64 -8.74
C GLY A 187 -19.31 -10.27 -7.46
N VAL A 188 -18.15 -10.87 -7.21
CA VAL A 188 -17.29 -10.54 -6.05
C VAL A 188 -15.83 -10.41 -6.47
N PHE A 189 -15.15 -9.41 -5.93
CA PHE A 189 -13.73 -9.16 -6.18
C PHE A 189 -13.04 -8.67 -4.90
N TYR A 190 -11.76 -8.99 -4.70
CA TYR A 190 -10.98 -8.49 -3.57
C TYR A 190 -10.23 -7.20 -3.95
N ASN A 191 -10.48 -6.11 -3.24
CA ASN A 191 -9.79 -4.84 -3.43
C ASN A 191 -8.60 -4.69 -2.46
N PRO A 192 -7.34 -4.79 -2.93
CA PRO A 192 -6.16 -4.72 -2.07
C PRO A 192 -5.90 -3.35 -1.43
N LYS A 193 -6.49 -2.27 -1.96
CA LYS A 193 -6.30 -0.93 -1.39
C LYS A 193 -7.15 -0.66 -0.16
N THR A 194 -8.32 -1.28 -0.10
CA THR A 194 -9.29 -1.07 0.99
C THR A 194 -9.34 -2.25 1.93
N ASP A 195 -8.72 -3.38 1.54
CA ASP A 195 -8.81 -4.66 2.22
C ASP A 195 -10.27 -5.14 2.39
N ARG A 196 -11.03 -5.07 1.29
CA ARG A 196 -12.46 -5.40 1.26
C ARG A 196 -12.84 -6.23 0.04
N PHE A 197 -13.83 -7.10 0.21
CA PHE A 197 -14.55 -7.74 -0.87
C PHE A 197 -15.64 -6.83 -1.42
N GLU A 198 -15.58 -6.59 -2.71
CA GLU A 198 -16.47 -5.76 -3.48
C GLU A 198 -17.52 -6.63 -4.16
N VAL A 199 -18.76 -6.50 -3.70
CA VAL A 199 -19.88 -7.34 -4.09
C VAL A 199 -20.89 -6.52 -4.87
N ALA A 200 -21.42 -7.10 -5.93
CA ALA A 200 -22.48 -6.53 -6.70
C ALA A 200 -23.67 -7.46 -6.82
N ILE A 201 -24.86 -6.91 -6.73
CA ILE A 201 -26.11 -7.66 -6.76
C ILE A 201 -27.06 -6.98 -7.74
N SER A 202 -27.48 -7.71 -8.78
CA SER A 202 -28.52 -7.24 -9.69
C SER A 202 -29.89 -7.85 -9.35
N TYR A 203 -30.95 -7.04 -9.50
CA TYR A 203 -32.33 -7.46 -9.26
C TYR A 203 -33.32 -6.77 -10.18
N ARG A 204 -34.46 -7.44 -10.42
CA ARG A 204 -35.60 -6.90 -11.18
C ARG A 204 -36.54 -6.07 -10.30
N ASN A 205 -36.96 -4.91 -10.81
CA ASN A 205 -38.01 -4.10 -10.18
C ASN A 205 -39.37 -4.83 -10.28
N THR A 206 -40.11 -4.86 -9.17
CA THR A 206 -41.42 -5.50 -9.07
C THR A 206 -42.60 -4.54 -9.28
N ASP A 207 -42.33 -3.23 -9.43
CA ASP A 207 -43.36 -2.22 -9.69
C ASP A 207 -44.11 -2.49 -11.01
N PRO A 208 -45.43 -2.75 -10.96
CA PRO A 208 -46.25 -2.98 -12.15
C PRO A 208 -46.37 -1.76 -13.09
N LEU A 209 -46.00 -0.55 -12.63
CA LEU A 209 -45.93 0.67 -13.45
C LEU A 209 -44.59 0.83 -14.18
N MET A 210 -43.57 0.06 -13.80
CA MET A 210 -42.25 0.00 -14.45
C MET A 210 -41.81 -1.46 -14.74
N PRO A 211 -42.60 -2.25 -15.50
CA PRO A 211 -42.18 -3.59 -15.88
C PRO A 211 -40.90 -3.51 -16.72
N ASN A 212 -39.90 -4.32 -16.36
CA ASN A 212 -38.60 -4.47 -17.05
C ASN A 212 -37.48 -3.48 -16.68
N THR A 213 -37.45 -2.97 -15.45
CA THR A 213 -36.28 -2.26 -14.92
C THR A 213 -35.33 -3.21 -14.17
N MET A 214 -34.04 -3.21 -14.53
CA MET A 214 -32.97 -3.83 -13.73
C MET A 214 -32.25 -2.78 -12.88
N ASN A 215 -32.01 -3.15 -11.63
CA ASN A 215 -31.25 -2.38 -10.65
C ASN A 215 -29.99 -3.14 -10.24
N VAL A 216 -28.89 -2.42 -10.00
CA VAL A 216 -27.65 -2.99 -9.45
C VAL A 216 -27.25 -2.23 -8.19
N LYS A 217 -27.09 -2.98 -7.09
CA LYS A 217 -26.57 -2.50 -5.82
C LYS A 217 -25.12 -2.97 -5.64
N LEU A 218 -24.26 -2.10 -5.14
CA LEU A 218 -22.90 -2.45 -4.72
C LEU A 218 -22.76 -2.43 -3.20
N PHE A 219 -21.96 -3.36 -2.72
CA PHE A 219 -21.61 -3.53 -1.33
C PHE A 219 -20.11 -3.74 -1.22
N SER A 220 -19.53 -3.24 -0.13
CA SER A 220 -18.14 -3.52 0.22
C SER A 220 -18.09 -4.14 1.62
N ILE A 221 -17.41 -5.28 1.78
CA ILE A 221 -17.37 -6.09 3.00
C ILE A 221 -15.91 -6.27 3.41
N ALA A 222 -15.53 -5.95 4.66
CA ALA A 222 -14.14 -6.12 5.09
C ALA A 222 -13.72 -7.59 5.06
N VAL A 223 -12.44 -7.86 4.79
CA VAL A 223 -11.90 -9.23 4.87
C VAL A 223 -12.10 -9.82 6.26
N ASP A 224 -11.80 -9.03 7.30
CA ASP A 224 -11.97 -9.45 8.69
C ASP A 224 -13.43 -9.73 9.06
N ASP A 225 -14.38 -8.97 8.50
CA ASP A 225 -15.82 -9.19 8.70
C ASP A 225 -16.25 -10.55 8.14
N VAL A 226 -15.77 -10.91 6.94
CA VAL A 226 -16.03 -12.22 6.33
C VAL A 226 -15.44 -13.35 7.18
N LEU A 227 -14.20 -13.18 7.67
CA LEU A 227 -13.52 -14.18 8.50
C LEU A 227 -14.18 -14.34 9.89
N ALA A 228 -14.65 -13.24 10.47
CA ALA A 228 -15.32 -13.23 11.77
C ALA A 228 -16.82 -13.58 11.70
N GLY A 229 -17.39 -13.69 10.49
CA GLY A 229 -18.82 -13.96 10.30
C GLY A 229 -19.73 -12.84 10.83
N VAL A 230 -19.25 -11.60 10.80
CA VAL A 230 -19.97 -10.39 11.21
C VAL A 230 -20.12 -9.45 10.00
N ASN A 231 -21.15 -8.62 9.97
CA ASN A 231 -21.48 -7.87 8.76
C ASN A 231 -21.54 -6.35 8.98
N HIS A 232 -20.43 -5.65 8.77
CA HIS A 232 -20.42 -4.20 8.54
C HIS A 232 -20.20 -3.91 7.05
N TYR A 233 -21.22 -4.22 6.23
CA TYR A 233 -21.17 -3.84 4.82
C TYR A 233 -21.36 -2.32 4.67
N ARG A 234 -20.60 -1.74 3.74
CA ARG A 234 -20.83 -0.40 3.23
C ARG A 234 -21.78 -0.50 2.05
N TYR A 235 -22.92 0.20 2.10
CA TYR A 235 -23.82 0.33 0.95
C TYR A 235 -23.34 1.47 0.05
N ASP A 236 -22.82 1.14 -1.13
CA ASP A 236 -22.18 2.11 -2.04
C ASP A 236 -23.18 2.76 -3.01
N GLY A 237 -24.47 2.44 -2.90
CA GLY A 237 -25.56 3.07 -3.66
C GLY A 237 -26.15 2.23 -4.81
N LEU A 238 -27.14 2.82 -5.49
CA LEU A 238 -27.78 2.29 -6.69
C LEU A 238 -27.10 2.88 -7.93
N ILE A 239 -26.53 2.03 -8.78
CA ILE A 239 -25.70 2.49 -9.91
C ILE A 239 -26.47 2.59 -11.22
N HIS A 240 -27.54 1.81 -11.38
CA HIS A 240 -28.22 1.73 -12.66
C HIS A 240 -29.69 1.43 -12.50
N ASN A 241 -30.51 2.16 -13.25
CA ASN A 241 -31.95 1.95 -13.41
C ASN A 241 -32.22 2.04 -14.93
N HIS A 242 -32.21 0.90 -15.62
CA HIS A 242 -32.46 0.87 -17.07
C HIS A 242 -33.89 0.46 -17.36
N LYS A 243 -34.65 1.35 -18.00
CA LYS A 243 -35.95 1.03 -18.58
C LYS A 243 -35.70 0.44 -19.97
N SER A 244 -35.97 -0.85 -20.20
CA SER A 244 -35.85 -1.43 -21.53
C SER A 244 -36.78 -0.67 -22.50
N GLY A 245 -36.22 0.12 -23.42
CA GLY A 245 -36.97 1.02 -24.30
C GLY A 245 -37.80 0.36 -25.40
N TYR A 246 -37.96 -0.96 -25.42
CA TYR A 246 -38.71 -1.67 -26.46
C TYR A 246 -39.78 -2.58 -25.87
N GLY A 247 -41.04 -2.30 -26.21
CA GLY A 247 -42.15 -3.20 -25.97
C GLY A 247 -42.01 -4.44 -26.86
N VAL A 248 -41.48 -5.52 -26.30
CA VAL A 248 -41.61 -6.87 -26.86
C VAL A 248 -41.93 -7.82 -25.73
N GLY A 249 -42.94 -8.66 -25.95
CA GLY A 249 -43.60 -9.43 -24.93
C GLY A 249 -42.74 -10.53 -24.29
N THR A 250 -43.09 -10.81 -23.03
CA THR A 250 -42.97 -12.10 -22.34
C THR A 250 -41.63 -12.82 -22.39
N GLY A 251 -40.88 -12.70 -21.28
CA GLY A 251 -39.93 -13.69 -20.80
C GLY A 251 -38.48 -13.37 -21.14
N GLU A 252 -37.64 -13.26 -20.10
CA GLU A 252 -36.17 -13.14 -20.18
C GLU A 252 -35.63 -11.76 -20.61
N GLY A 253 -35.72 -10.81 -19.65
CA GLY A 253 -34.99 -9.53 -19.71
C GLY A 253 -33.48 -9.73 -19.53
N GLN A 254 -32.72 -8.69 -19.90
CA GLN A 254 -31.25 -8.62 -19.85
C GLN A 254 -30.68 -9.20 -18.53
N HIS A 255 -29.52 -9.86 -18.60
CA HIS A 255 -28.79 -10.37 -17.43
C HIS A 255 -27.46 -9.60 -17.30
N THR A 256 -27.04 -9.27 -16.08
CA THR A 256 -25.65 -8.83 -15.84
C THR A 256 -24.69 -9.97 -16.20
N ALA A 257 -23.67 -9.71 -17.02
CA ALA A 257 -22.81 -10.74 -17.60
C ALA A 257 -21.41 -10.84 -16.93
N GLY A 258 -21.05 -9.87 -16.08
CA GLY A 258 -19.78 -9.87 -15.34
C GLY A 258 -19.45 -8.51 -14.74
N ILE A 259 -18.65 -8.52 -13.66
CA ILE A 259 -18.16 -7.33 -12.97
C ILE A 259 -16.65 -7.42 -12.77
N ALA A 260 -15.96 -6.34 -13.11
CA ALA A 260 -14.53 -6.17 -12.85
C ALA A 260 -14.33 -4.89 -12.06
N VAL A 261 -13.63 -4.95 -10.93
CA VAL A 261 -13.32 -3.76 -10.13
C VAL A 261 -11.81 -3.53 -10.21
N THR A 262 -11.41 -2.32 -10.60
CA THR A 262 -10.04 -1.82 -10.47
C THR A 262 -9.98 -0.83 -9.31
N ASN A 263 -8.76 -0.39 -8.94
CA ASN A 263 -8.51 0.53 -7.83
C ASN A 263 -9.57 1.64 -7.63
N ASN A 264 -10.01 2.28 -8.73
CA ASN A 264 -10.97 3.38 -8.71
C ASN A 264 -12.16 3.19 -9.69
N HIS A 265 -12.41 1.99 -10.21
CA HIS A 265 -13.50 1.76 -11.16
C HIS A 265 -14.19 0.42 -10.96
N ALA A 266 -15.51 0.38 -11.08
CA ALA A 266 -16.27 -0.85 -11.25
C ALA A 266 -16.83 -0.89 -12.68
N PHE A 267 -16.44 -1.89 -13.45
CA PHE A 267 -16.96 -2.17 -14.77
C PHE A 267 -18.07 -3.21 -14.64
N ILE A 268 -19.28 -2.85 -15.06
CA ILE A 268 -20.46 -3.72 -15.03
C ILE A 268 -20.90 -3.96 -16.46
N THR A 269 -20.97 -5.22 -16.87
CA THR A 269 -21.40 -5.61 -18.21
C THR A 269 -22.80 -6.21 -18.18
N PHE A 270 -23.65 -5.82 -19.13
CA PHE A 270 -25.00 -6.38 -19.29
C PHE A 270 -25.11 -7.12 -20.63
N GLY A 271 -25.56 -8.37 -20.58
CA GLY A 271 -25.88 -9.19 -21.75
C GLY A 271 -27.34 -9.00 -22.20
N SER A 272 -27.56 -9.05 -23.50
CA SER A 272 -28.90 -9.10 -24.11
C SER A 272 -29.36 -10.55 -24.32
N GLY A 273 -30.66 -10.80 -24.13
CA GLY A 273 -31.28 -12.10 -24.39
C GLY A 273 -31.38 -12.41 -25.90
N PRO A 274 -31.68 -13.68 -26.26
CA PRO A 274 -31.77 -14.08 -27.66
C PRO A 274 -32.91 -13.36 -28.40
N GLY A 275 -32.59 -12.74 -29.54
CA GLY A 275 -33.57 -12.16 -30.47
C GLY A 275 -33.75 -10.65 -30.42
N THR A 276 -33.02 -9.92 -29.57
CA THR A 276 -32.97 -8.44 -29.62
C THR A 276 -31.66 -7.98 -30.26
N GLU A 277 -31.72 -7.18 -31.32
CA GLU A 277 -30.55 -6.50 -31.95
C GLU A 277 -29.95 -5.40 -31.02
N SER A 278 -29.97 -5.59 -29.71
CA SER A 278 -29.52 -4.62 -28.72
C SER A 278 -28.07 -4.92 -28.30
N TRP A 279 -27.20 -3.94 -28.49
CA TRP A 279 -25.79 -3.96 -28.10
C TRP A 279 -25.60 -4.32 -26.62
N ALA A 280 -24.65 -5.21 -26.33
CA ALA A 280 -24.15 -5.40 -24.97
C ALA A 280 -23.45 -4.10 -24.52
N ASN A 281 -23.89 -3.54 -23.41
CA ASN A 281 -23.33 -2.30 -22.88
C ASN A 281 -22.45 -2.61 -21.66
N SER A 282 -21.22 -2.10 -21.69
CA SER A 282 -20.31 -2.08 -20.55
C SER A 282 -20.36 -0.69 -19.93
N TYR A 283 -20.67 -0.62 -18.65
CA TYR A 283 -20.70 0.62 -17.89
C TYR A 283 -19.46 0.69 -17.01
N CYS A 284 -18.66 1.74 -17.18
CA CYS A 284 -17.58 2.07 -16.27
C CYS A 284 -18.13 3.02 -15.21
N VAL A 285 -18.13 2.56 -13.96
CA VAL A 285 -18.47 3.37 -12.80
C VAL A 285 -17.16 3.80 -12.16
N ARG A 286 -16.88 5.10 -12.12
CA ARG A 286 -15.73 5.63 -11.38
C ARG A 286 -16.05 5.58 -9.90
N ARG A 287 -15.37 4.69 -9.17
CA ARG A 287 -15.39 4.61 -7.71
C ARG A 287 -14.37 5.63 -7.19
N THR A 288 -14.84 6.73 -6.66
CA THR A 288 -14.08 7.48 -5.65
C THR A 288 -14.56 6.94 -4.31
N LEU A 289 -13.63 6.42 -3.51
CA LEU A 289 -13.84 5.62 -2.29
C LEU A 289 -14.48 6.37 -1.11
N ASP A 290 -15.22 7.44 -1.37
CA ASP A 290 -15.88 8.24 -0.36
C ASP A 290 -17.17 8.88 -0.90
N THR A 291 -18.28 8.16 -0.78
CA THR A 291 -19.60 8.58 -1.26
C THR A 291 -20.20 9.77 -0.51
N ASP A 292 -19.69 10.13 0.68
CA ASP A 292 -20.06 11.40 1.33
C ASP A 292 -19.42 12.59 0.58
N ASN A 293 -18.25 12.39 -0.02
CA ASN A 293 -17.54 13.42 -0.77
C ASN A 293 -17.87 13.44 -2.27
N LEU A 294 -18.53 12.43 -2.85
CA LEU A 294 -18.68 12.33 -4.31
C LEU A 294 -19.74 13.28 -4.91
N ARG A 295 -20.70 13.77 -4.13
CA ARG A 295 -21.62 14.82 -4.59
C ARG A 295 -20.97 16.21 -4.62
N GLU A 296 -19.87 16.39 -3.89
CA GLU A 296 -19.18 17.68 -3.70
C GLU A 296 -17.82 17.76 -4.41
N TYR A 297 -17.09 16.65 -4.49
CA TYR A 297 -15.82 16.55 -5.21
C TYR A 297 -16.02 16.67 -6.73
N LEU A 298 -17.22 16.36 -7.25
CA LEU A 298 -17.58 16.64 -8.65
C LEU A 298 -17.86 18.14 -8.92
N LEU A 299 -17.76 19.01 -7.90
CA LEU A 299 -17.85 20.47 -8.04
C LEU A 299 -16.62 21.24 -7.53
N SER A 300 -15.63 20.61 -6.88
CA SER A 300 -14.43 21.29 -6.40
C SER A 300 -13.20 20.95 -7.24
N SER A 301 -12.77 21.88 -8.07
CA SER A 301 -11.57 21.73 -8.91
C SER A 301 -10.24 21.80 -8.13
N ASN A 302 -10.27 21.98 -6.80
CA ASN A 302 -9.11 22.38 -5.99
C ASN A 302 -8.94 21.62 -4.64
N GLY A 303 -9.51 20.43 -4.44
CA GLY A 303 -9.27 19.64 -3.20
C GLY A 303 -10.00 20.12 -1.93
N GLN A 304 -11.07 20.91 -2.07
CA GLN A 304 -11.91 21.39 -0.97
C GLN A 304 -13.17 20.52 -0.80
N ILE A 305 -13.62 20.34 0.44
CA ILE A 305 -14.83 19.59 0.82
C ILE A 305 -15.91 20.55 1.35
N ASN A 306 -17.20 20.24 1.18
CA ASN A 306 -18.26 21.01 1.83
C ASN A 306 -18.64 20.38 3.18
N LEU A 307 -18.52 21.21 4.22
CA LEU A 307 -18.65 20.84 5.62
C LEU A 307 -20.05 21.11 6.18
N ALA A 308 -20.94 21.73 5.40
CA ALA A 308 -22.36 21.92 5.75
C ALA A 308 -23.17 20.66 5.45
N GLN A 309 -23.04 19.64 6.31
CA GLN A 309 -23.80 18.38 6.22
C GLN A 309 -24.67 18.17 7.46
N ASP A 310 -25.80 17.47 7.31
CA ASP A 310 -26.80 17.24 8.37
C ASP A 310 -26.20 16.76 9.70
N ARG A 311 -25.18 15.89 9.63
CA ARG A 311 -24.50 15.32 10.81
C ARG A 311 -23.73 16.34 11.65
N HIS A 312 -23.43 17.51 11.11
CA HIS A 312 -22.66 18.57 11.77
C HIS A 312 -23.55 19.65 12.41
N VAL A 313 -24.88 19.54 12.32
CA VAL A 313 -25.78 20.54 12.92
C VAL A 313 -25.82 20.36 14.46
N SER A 314 -25.16 21.26 15.20
CA SER A 314 -25.10 21.20 16.67
C SER A 314 -26.15 22.06 17.38
N SER A 315 -26.62 23.14 16.74
CA SER A 315 -27.74 23.93 17.25
C SER A 315 -28.40 24.75 16.15
N HIS A 316 -29.69 25.04 16.29
CA HIS A 316 -30.42 25.84 15.31
C HIS A 316 -31.64 26.53 15.94
N SER A 317 -32.28 27.42 15.18
CA SER A 317 -33.58 28.00 15.51
C SER A 317 -34.75 27.04 15.28
N ASP A 318 -35.93 27.28 15.86
CA ASP A 318 -37.14 26.47 15.57
C ASP A 318 -37.63 26.64 14.11
N PHE A 319 -37.11 25.83 13.19
CA PHE A 319 -37.62 25.68 11.82
C PHE A 319 -38.87 24.79 11.82
N SER A 320 -39.70 24.88 10.78
CA SER A 320 -40.94 24.09 10.64
C SER A 320 -40.66 22.59 10.58
N ASP A 321 -41.44 21.76 11.26
CA ASP A 321 -41.29 20.29 11.22
C ASP A 321 -41.34 19.71 9.79
N SER A 322 -42.18 20.27 8.92
CA SER A 322 -42.33 19.83 7.52
C SER A 322 -41.24 20.33 6.57
N LYS A 323 -40.47 21.34 7.01
CA LYS A 323 -39.48 22.10 6.24
C LYS A 323 -38.39 22.56 7.22
N ASN A 324 -37.73 21.56 7.80
CA ASN A 324 -36.87 21.74 8.97
C ASN A 324 -35.47 22.23 8.57
N VAL A 325 -34.59 22.39 9.55
CA VAL A 325 -33.23 22.93 9.33
C VAL A 325 -32.37 22.07 8.41
N TYR A 326 -32.62 20.76 8.33
CA TYR A 326 -31.83 19.82 7.51
C TYR A 326 -32.03 20.03 6.02
N GLY A 327 -33.12 20.69 5.61
CA GLY A 327 -33.25 21.26 4.26
C GLY A 327 -32.30 22.43 3.98
N LEU A 328 -31.26 22.65 4.79
CA LEU A 328 -30.13 23.52 4.47
C LEU A 328 -28.84 22.75 4.18
N SER A 329 -28.85 21.42 4.34
CA SER A 329 -27.66 20.57 4.27
C SER A 329 -27.94 19.17 3.72
N ASP A 330 -29.06 18.98 3.01
CA ASP A 330 -29.49 17.68 2.46
C ASP A 330 -28.97 17.43 1.02
N GLY A 331 -28.23 18.41 0.47
CA GLY A 331 -27.66 18.37 -0.87
C GLY A 331 -28.70 18.48 -2.01
N ARG A 332 -29.96 18.82 -1.72
CA ARG A 332 -31.03 19.05 -2.70
C ARG A 332 -31.38 20.54 -2.68
N TRP A 333 -31.32 21.21 -3.84
CA TRP A 333 -31.56 22.66 -3.93
C TRP A 333 -32.51 23.04 -5.07
N ASP A 334 -32.97 22.06 -5.84
CA ASP A 334 -33.79 22.21 -7.04
C ASP A 334 -35.28 21.91 -6.83
N ASP A 335 -35.70 21.56 -5.60
CA ASP A 335 -37.10 21.31 -5.24
C ASP A 335 -37.58 22.24 -4.10
N VAL A 336 -38.82 22.71 -4.16
CA VAL A 336 -39.44 23.47 -3.06
C VAL A 336 -39.72 22.62 -1.82
N THR A 337 -39.65 21.28 -1.91
CA THR A 337 -39.84 20.39 -0.76
C THR A 337 -38.59 20.25 0.11
N CYS A 338 -37.40 20.56 -0.39
CA CYS A 338 -36.14 20.46 0.36
C CYS A 338 -35.74 21.77 1.07
N THR A 339 -36.61 22.78 1.11
CA THR A 339 -36.29 24.08 1.75
C THR A 339 -36.46 24.05 3.27
N ALA A 340 -35.62 24.77 4.00
CA ALA A 340 -35.87 25.12 5.40
C ALA A 340 -36.74 26.39 5.53
N VAL A 341 -37.76 26.36 6.40
CA VAL A 341 -38.67 27.50 6.64
C VAL A 341 -38.79 27.81 8.14
N LYS A 342 -38.68 29.09 8.49
CA LYS A 342 -38.95 29.58 9.85
C LYS A 342 -39.86 30.81 9.83
N SER A 343 -40.86 30.82 10.71
CA SER A 343 -41.65 32.03 11.00
C SER A 343 -40.85 33.01 11.86
N GLY A 344 -40.79 34.27 11.44
CA GLY A 344 -40.01 35.32 12.11
C GLY A 344 -38.86 35.87 11.25
N GLU A 345 -38.43 37.10 11.53
CA GLU A 345 -37.54 37.89 10.66
C GLU A 345 -36.18 37.24 10.35
N SER A 346 -35.75 36.23 11.13
CA SER A 346 -34.51 35.47 10.89
C SER A 346 -34.53 34.06 11.50
N GLY A 347 -33.69 33.18 10.97
CA GLY A 347 -33.34 31.87 11.54
C GLY A 347 -31.83 31.61 11.49
N TYR A 348 -31.32 30.77 12.39
CA TYR A 348 -29.91 30.38 12.40
C TYR A 348 -29.72 28.87 12.46
N VAL A 349 -28.57 28.42 11.97
CA VAL A 349 -28.00 27.07 12.12
C VAL A 349 -26.53 27.18 12.50
N VAL A 350 -26.06 26.31 13.39
CA VAL A 350 -24.65 26.15 13.77
C VAL A 350 -24.18 24.80 13.25
N TYR A 351 -23.09 24.84 12.49
CA TYR A 351 -22.34 23.66 12.08
C TYR A 351 -21.12 23.51 12.98
N ASP A 352 -20.96 22.34 13.60
CA ASP A 352 -19.82 21.94 14.41
C ASP A 352 -19.10 20.78 13.72
N PHE A 353 -17.90 21.06 13.23
CA PHE A 353 -17.12 20.13 12.42
C PHE A 353 -16.31 19.14 13.27
N GLY A 354 -16.26 19.36 14.59
CA GLY A 354 -15.50 18.55 15.54
C GLY A 354 -13.98 18.75 15.48
N ARG A 355 -13.46 19.55 14.53
CA ARG A 355 -12.04 19.91 14.39
C ARG A 355 -11.87 21.14 13.51
N MET A 356 -10.68 21.74 13.51
CA MET A 356 -10.36 22.93 12.71
C MET A 356 -10.31 22.63 11.20
N TYR A 357 -10.93 23.52 10.43
CA TYR A 357 -10.87 23.54 8.97
C TYR A 357 -10.52 24.94 8.48
N ASN A 358 -9.73 25.02 7.40
CA ASN A 358 -9.53 26.23 6.64
C ASN A 358 -10.72 26.42 5.69
N LEU A 359 -11.66 27.27 6.06
CA LEU A 359 -12.81 27.59 5.21
C LEU A 359 -12.45 28.70 4.24
N THR A 360 -12.72 28.45 2.96
CA THR A 360 -12.32 29.30 1.84
C THR A 360 -13.50 29.89 1.09
N SER A 361 -14.67 29.23 1.15
CA SER A 361 -15.89 29.83 0.65
C SER A 361 -17.14 29.37 1.40
N ALA A 362 -18.12 30.25 1.49
CA ALA A 362 -19.46 29.93 1.99
C ALA A 362 -20.50 30.30 0.93
N GLU A 363 -21.50 29.45 0.77
CA GLU A 363 -22.56 29.60 -0.21
C GLU A 363 -23.93 29.38 0.42
N ILE A 364 -24.92 30.11 -0.06
CA ILE A 364 -26.32 29.88 0.29
C ILE A 364 -27.18 29.94 -0.98
N HIS A 365 -28.10 28.99 -1.12
CA HIS A 365 -29.13 29.04 -2.15
C HIS A 365 -30.38 29.72 -1.57
N GLY A 366 -30.57 30.99 -1.96
CA GLY A 366 -31.64 31.83 -1.43
C GLY A 366 -33.03 31.48 -1.99
N ASP A 367 -34.07 32.13 -1.46
CA ASP A 367 -35.43 32.11 -1.99
C ASP A 367 -35.98 33.53 -2.20
N ASN A 368 -36.71 33.72 -3.29
CA ASN A 368 -37.44 34.96 -3.60
C ASN A 368 -38.85 34.66 -4.15
N THR A 369 -39.37 33.47 -3.87
CA THR A 369 -40.70 33.02 -4.28
C THR A 369 -41.58 32.78 -3.04
N GLY A 370 -42.90 32.73 -3.22
CA GLY A 370 -43.82 32.46 -2.10
C GLY A 370 -43.88 33.55 -1.02
N ASN A 371 -44.39 33.15 0.16
CA ASN A 371 -44.65 34.03 1.31
C ASN A 371 -43.46 34.20 2.26
N TYR A 372 -42.46 33.31 2.19
CA TYR A 372 -41.25 33.31 3.00
C TYR A 372 -40.06 33.45 2.06
N GLN A 373 -39.12 34.35 2.35
CA GLN A 373 -38.03 34.68 1.43
C GLN A 373 -36.74 34.91 2.22
N SER A 374 -35.59 34.73 1.60
CA SER A 374 -34.32 35.20 2.13
C SER A 374 -34.00 36.59 1.60
N SER A 375 -33.59 37.50 2.48
CA SER A 375 -33.18 38.86 2.15
C SER A 375 -31.66 39.00 2.23
N SER A 376 -31.08 38.55 3.34
CA SER A 376 -29.63 38.63 3.59
C SER A 376 -29.18 37.55 4.57
N TRP A 377 -27.88 37.36 4.73
CA TRP A 377 -27.31 36.38 5.65
C TRP A 377 -25.98 36.85 6.27
N THR A 378 -25.69 36.34 7.45
CA THR A 378 -24.49 36.57 8.24
C THR A 378 -23.82 35.24 8.51
N LEU A 379 -22.49 35.19 8.38
CA LEU A 379 -21.67 34.06 8.81
C LEU A 379 -20.83 34.50 10.01
N GLN A 380 -20.85 33.71 11.07
CA GLN A 380 -19.98 33.87 12.24
C GLN A 380 -19.09 32.64 12.39
N ALA A 381 -17.85 32.84 12.83
CA ALA A 381 -16.91 31.78 13.19
C ALA A 381 -16.75 31.75 14.72
N TRP A 382 -16.51 30.56 15.27
CA TRP A 382 -16.18 30.39 16.67
C TRP A 382 -14.68 30.58 16.88
N ASP A 383 -14.30 31.36 17.90
CA ASP A 383 -12.90 31.62 18.27
C ASP A 383 -12.45 30.85 19.52
N GLY A 384 -13.25 29.86 19.96
CA GLY A 384 -13.06 29.14 21.22
C GLY A 384 -13.89 29.67 22.38
N ASN A 385 -14.28 30.96 22.37
CA ASN A 385 -15.03 31.59 23.47
C ASN A 385 -16.22 32.44 23.02
N ASN A 386 -16.18 33.03 21.83
CA ASN A 386 -17.18 33.94 21.29
C ASN A 386 -17.44 33.70 19.80
N TRP A 387 -18.60 34.17 19.35
CA TRP A 387 -18.95 34.20 17.93
C TRP A 387 -18.48 35.49 17.29
N THR A 388 -17.54 35.39 16.34
CA THR A 388 -16.99 36.53 15.60
C THR A 388 -17.61 36.58 14.20
N ASN A 389 -18.06 37.77 13.77
CA ASN A 389 -18.64 37.93 12.43
C ASN A 389 -17.56 37.81 11.35
N VAL A 390 -17.71 36.84 10.46
CA VAL A 390 -16.90 36.70 9.23
C VAL A 390 -17.39 37.70 8.19
N PHE A 391 -18.71 37.75 7.98
CA PHE A 391 -19.40 38.81 7.27
C PHE A 391 -20.82 38.99 7.81
N THR A 392 -21.39 40.18 7.63
CA THR A 392 -22.74 40.49 8.13
C THR A 392 -23.68 40.94 7.01
N LYS A 393 -24.96 40.50 7.10
CA LYS A 393 -26.07 40.92 6.23
C LYS A 393 -25.73 41.00 4.73
N SER A 394 -24.97 40.03 4.25
CA SER A 394 -24.68 39.84 2.84
C SER A 394 -25.97 39.53 2.08
N ASN A 395 -26.16 40.05 0.87
CA ASN A 395 -27.37 39.77 0.09
C ASN A 395 -27.49 38.27 -0.28
N CYS A 396 -28.67 37.69 -0.07
CA CYS A 396 -29.03 36.36 -0.59
C CYS A 396 -30.47 36.31 -1.13
N LYS A 397 -30.99 37.44 -1.63
CA LYS A 397 -32.34 37.51 -2.20
C LYS A 397 -32.38 37.05 -3.65
N GLY A 398 -32.89 35.84 -3.89
CA GLY A 398 -33.07 35.24 -5.21
C GLY A 398 -33.00 33.71 -5.18
N THR A 399 -33.67 33.03 -6.10
CA THR A 399 -33.60 31.55 -6.25
C THR A 399 -32.35 31.16 -7.04
N LYS A 400 -31.18 31.32 -6.40
CA LYS A 400 -29.85 31.01 -6.95
C LYS A 400 -28.82 30.92 -5.82
N TRP A 401 -27.63 30.43 -6.15
CA TRP A 401 -26.46 30.47 -5.27
C TRP A 401 -25.91 31.89 -5.06
N PHE A 402 -25.57 32.20 -3.81
CA PHE A 402 -24.84 33.39 -3.39
C PHE A 402 -23.56 32.97 -2.67
N THR A 403 -22.43 33.13 -3.35
CA THR A 403 -21.11 32.71 -2.87
C THR A 403 -20.35 33.89 -2.25
N ARG A 404 -19.63 33.61 -1.16
CA ARG A 404 -18.68 34.51 -0.50
C ARG A 404 -17.36 33.78 -0.34
N ALA A 405 -16.29 34.35 -0.88
CA ALA A 405 -14.94 33.99 -0.46
C ALA A 405 -14.77 34.37 1.01
N ILE A 406 -14.20 33.46 1.79
CA ILE A 406 -13.85 33.63 3.19
C ILE A 406 -12.43 33.07 3.37
N ASP A 407 -11.77 33.41 4.46
CA ASP A 407 -10.45 32.89 4.81
C ASP A 407 -10.40 32.86 6.33
N ILE A 408 -10.88 31.76 6.88
CA ILE A 408 -11.02 31.56 8.32
C ILE A 408 -10.66 30.13 8.68
N THR A 409 -9.97 29.96 9.80
CA THR A 409 -9.76 28.65 10.41
C THR A 409 -10.65 28.53 11.63
N THR A 410 -11.55 27.55 11.64
CA THR A 410 -12.48 27.35 12.77
C THR A 410 -13.03 25.92 12.77
N ASP A 411 -13.46 25.47 13.94
CA ASP A 411 -14.15 24.20 14.17
C ASP A 411 -15.68 24.34 14.09
N ARG A 412 -16.19 25.57 14.21
CA ARG A 412 -17.63 25.84 14.22
C ARG A 412 -17.99 27.13 13.51
N VAL A 413 -19.08 27.10 12.76
CA VAL A 413 -19.67 28.31 12.17
C VAL A 413 -21.15 28.42 12.47
N LYS A 414 -21.62 29.67 12.58
CA LYS A 414 -23.05 30.00 12.69
C LYS A 414 -23.51 30.77 11.47
N VAL A 415 -24.49 30.22 10.78
CA VAL A 415 -25.15 30.82 9.62
C VAL A 415 -26.48 31.40 10.07
N ILE A 416 -26.65 32.72 9.90
CA ILE A 416 -27.88 33.43 10.25
C ILE A 416 -28.50 33.95 8.95
N ILE A 417 -29.74 33.56 8.67
CA ILE A 417 -30.47 33.91 7.46
C ILE A 417 -31.61 34.86 7.86
N TYR A 418 -31.69 36.01 7.21
CA TYR A 418 -32.71 37.03 7.40
C TYR A 418 -33.73 36.96 6.27
N GLY A 419 -35.01 37.16 6.61
CA GLY A 419 -36.12 37.19 5.67
C GLY A 419 -36.87 38.53 5.68
N GLY A 420 -38.19 38.47 5.53
CA GLY A 420 -39.10 39.60 5.77
C GLY A 420 -40.03 39.33 6.97
N ASP A 421 -40.95 40.25 7.26
CA ASP A 421 -41.84 40.19 8.44
C ASP A 421 -42.66 38.89 8.58
N SER A 422 -42.89 38.19 7.45
CA SER A 422 -43.63 36.91 7.41
C SER A 422 -42.78 35.71 7.78
N GLY A 423 -41.46 35.78 7.58
CA GLY A 423 -40.49 34.73 7.92
C GLY A 423 -39.38 34.56 6.88
N VAL A 424 -38.57 33.51 7.05
CA VAL A 424 -37.41 33.20 6.21
C VAL A 424 -37.53 31.80 5.58
N GLN A 425 -37.05 31.68 4.34
CA GLN A 425 -36.91 30.43 3.61
C GLN A 425 -35.61 30.43 2.80
N ALA A 426 -34.90 29.30 2.79
CA ALA A 426 -33.72 29.05 1.96
C ALA A 426 -33.68 27.56 1.55
N TYR A 427 -32.93 27.26 0.48
CA TYR A 427 -32.88 25.92 -0.10
C TYR A 427 -31.67 25.09 0.33
N GLU A 428 -30.51 25.71 0.57
CA GLU A 428 -29.28 24.98 0.88
C GLU A 428 -28.17 25.93 1.35
N VAL A 429 -27.22 25.44 2.15
CA VAL A 429 -25.97 26.10 2.55
C VAL A 429 -24.79 25.20 2.22
N ARG A 430 -23.68 25.79 1.77
CA ARG A 430 -22.39 25.10 1.59
C ARG A 430 -21.26 25.87 2.25
N LEU A 431 -20.31 25.16 2.84
CA LEU A 431 -19.14 25.67 3.55
C LEU A 431 -17.92 24.90 3.05
N TRP A 432 -17.21 25.47 2.09
CA TRP A 432 -16.07 24.83 1.45
C TRP A 432 -14.77 25.12 2.20
N GLY A 433 -14.01 24.07 2.48
CA GLY A 433 -12.72 24.17 3.12
C GLY A 433 -11.89 22.90 3.03
N ASP A 434 -10.67 22.97 3.53
CA ASP A 434 -9.73 21.86 3.64
C ASP A 434 -9.35 21.61 5.11
N LYS A 435 -9.03 20.36 5.44
CA LYS A 435 -8.59 19.99 6.80
C LYS A 435 -7.24 20.66 7.03
N THR A 436 -7.13 21.48 8.07
CA THR A 436 -5.82 21.91 8.56
C THR A 436 -5.11 20.72 9.20
N ILE A 437 -3.91 20.40 8.73
CA ILE A 437 -2.88 19.80 9.60
C ILE A 437 -2.31 21.01 10.35
N VAL A 438 -2.80 21.27 11.56
CA VAL A 438 -2.16 22.28 12.40
C VAL A 438 -0.81 21.70 12.83
N PRO A 439 0.33 22.36 12.57
CA PRO A 439 1.60 21.94 13.13
C PRO A 439 1.54 22.14 14.65
N ASP A 440 1.58 21.02 15.35
CA ASP A 440 1.92 20.77 16.75
C ASP A 440 2.16 21.98 17.68
N SER A 441 1.23 22.19 18.63
CA SER A 441 1.55 22.55 20.02
C SER A 441 0.30 22.45 20.91
N GLU A 442 0.06 21.29 21.53
CA GLU A 442 -1.11 20.94 22.39
C GLU A 442 -2.28 20.42 21.54
N ILE A 443 -2.55 19.13 21.36
CA ILE A 443 -2.28 17.93 22.18
C ILE A 443 -2.14 16.75 21.20
N GLU A 444 -0.96 16.12 21.16
CA GLU A 444 -0.80 14.75 20.68
C GLU A 444 -0.89 13.88 21.94
N HIS A 445 -1.95 13.07 22.04
CA HIS A 445 -2.09 12.14 23.17
C HIS A 445 -1.07 11.03 22.99
N ASP A 446 -0.14 10.87 23.93
CA ASP A 446 0.78 9.74 23.94
C ASP A 446 -0.05 8.48 24.24
N PRO A 447 -0.21 7.53 23.29
CA PRO A 447 -0.99 6.32 23.53
C PRO A 447 -0.42 5.49 24.68
N THR A 448 0.87 5.63 24.99
CA THR A 448 1.52 4.88 26.06
C THR A 448 1.15 5.39 27.45
N HIS A 449 0.62 6.61 27.56
CA HIS A 449 0.03 7.17 28.77
C HIS A 449 -0.77 8.45 28.47
N PHE A 450 -2.09 8.42 28.68
CA PHE A 450 -2.94 9.59 28.45
C PHE A 450 -4.02 9.76 29.53
N GLU A 451 -4.13 10.99 30.05
CA GLU A 451 -5.04 11.36 31.12
C GLU A 451 -6.49 11.40 30.61
N ALA A 452 -7.42 10.85 31.39
CA ALA A 452 -8.81 10.73 31.02
C ALA A 452 -9.53 12.09 31.00
N GLU A 453 -9.09 13.04 31.83
CA GLU A 453 -9.59 14.42 31.85
C GLU A 453 -9.12 15.28 30.69
N ASP A 454 -8.08 14.87 29.97
CA ASP A 454 -7.49 15.62 28.85
C ASP A 454 -8.15 15.29 27.50
N HIS A 455 -9.30 14.61 27.51
CA HIS A 455 -10.05 14.26 26.29
C HIS A 455 -10.46 15.48 25.45
N ASP A 456 -10.51 15.29 24.12
CA ASP A 456 -10.88 16.33 23.15
C ASP A 456 -12.40 16.55 23.06
N ALA A 457 -13.19 15.51 23.35
CA ALA A 457 -14.65 15.59 23.38
C ALA A 457 -15.24 14.59 24.37
N GLN A 458 -16.45 14.87 24.85
CA GLN A 458 -17.19 13.98 25.75
C GLN A 458 -18.71 14.12 25.62
N GLU A 459 -19.44 13.10 26.07
CA GLU A 459 -20.88 13.12 26.29
C GLU A 459 -21.24 12.36 27.57
N GLY A 460 -22.05 12.98 28.44
CA GLY A 460 -22.58 12.37 29.67
C GLY A 460 -21.61 12.30 30.87
N VAL A 461 -20.33 12.58 30.65
CA VAL A 461 -19.26 12.51 31.66
C VAL A 461 -19.07 13.83 32.43
N THR A 462 -18.57 13.77 33.66
CA THR A 462 -18.10 14.94 34.43
C THR A 462 -16.57 14.92 34.57
N THR A 463 -15.91 15.97 34.10
CA THR A 463 -14.46 16.17 34.23
C THR A 463 -14.09 16.83 35.55
N TYR A 464 -13.11 16.27 36.26
CA TYR A 464 -12.48 16.85 37.46
C TYR A 464 -11.05 17.33 37.13
N SER A 465 -10.29 17.73 38.15
CA SER A 465 -8.92 18.24 37.96
C SER A 465 -7.87 17.17 37.66
N SER A 466 -8.20 15.88 37.86
CA SER A 466 -7.27 14.76 37.78
C SER A 466 -8.03 13.43 37.60
N SER A 467 -9.11 13.45 36.83
CA SER A 467 -9.95 12.29 36.48
C SER A 467 -11.29 12.73 35.87
N ILE A 468 -11.98 11.75 35.32
CA ILE A 468 -13.39 11.82 34.97
C ILE A 468 -14.26 10.93 35.88
N GLY A 469 -15.53 11.29 36.03
CA GLY A 469 -16.50 10.50 36.76
C GLY A 469 -17.93 10.69 36.27
N TYR A 470 -18.87 10.05 36.97
CA TYR A 470 -20.28 9.90 36.55
C TYR A 470 -20.47 9.19 35.20
N CYS A 471 -19.48 8.44 34.72
CA CYS A 471 -19.52 7.69 33.47
C CYS A 471 -20.67 6.67 33.46
N GLY A 472 -21.77 6.99 32.79
CA GLY A 472 -22.97 6.17 32.63
C GLY A 472 -22.87 5.18 31.47
N ASN A 473 -23.88 4.33 31.33
CA ASN A 473 -23.95 3.43 30.19
C ASN A 473 -24.35 4.20 28.92
N GLY A 474 -23.43 4.29 27.95
CA GLY A 474 -23.63 5.03 26.70
C GLY A 474 -22.85 6.34 26.63
N ASP A 475 -22.34 6.81 27.76
CA ASP A 475 -21.49 7.98 27.86
C ASP A 475 -20.12 7.69 27.23
N TRP A 476 -19.41 8.73 26.80
CA TRP A 476 -18.12 8.55 26.13
C TRP A 476 -17.19 9.76 26.26
N ILE A 477 -15.90 9.50 26.09
CA ILE A 477 -14.86 10.50 25.82
C ILE A 477 -14.14 10.14 24.50
N ALA A 478 -13.53 11.12 23.85
CA ALA A 478 -12.76 10.93 22.63
C ALA A 478 -11.41 11.64 22.68
N PHE A 479 -10.41 11.02 22.05
CA PHE A 479 -9.06 11.52 21.84
C PHE A 479 -8.80 11.49 20.33
N TYR A 480 -8.53 12.63 19.71
CA TYR A 480 -8.40 12.75 18.27
C TYR A 480 -6.96 12.59 17.82
N ASN A 481 -6.76 11.98 16.65
CA ASN A 481 -5.44 11.71 16.06
C ASN A 481 -4.47 10.94 17.00
N MET A 482 -4.96 9.98 17.78
CA MET A 482 -4.13 9.04 18.53
C MET A 482 -3.30 8.20 17.54
N ASP A 483 -1.98 8.35 17.54
CA ASP A 483 -1.08 7.53 16.71
C ASP A 483 -0.79 6.20 17.40
N LEU A 484 -1.42 5.12 16.94
CA LEU A 484 -1.22 3.78 17.49
C LEU A 484 -0.02 3.05 16.87
N GLY A 485 0.72 3.67 15.95
CA GLY A 485 1.90 3.10 15.29
C GLY A 485 1.61 1.73 14.67
N ASP A 486 2.47 0.74 14.90
CA ASP A 486 2.25 -0.65 14.43
C ASP A 486 1.22 -1.43 15.28
N GLY A 487 0.54 -0.77 16.22
CA GLY A 487 -0.41 -1.36 17.14
C GLY A 487 0.20 -1.76 18.49
N PHE A 488 -0.68 -2.03 19.45
CA PHE A 488 -0.34 -2.41 20.81
C PHE A 488 -0.92 -3.78 21.17
N ASP A 489 -0.26 -4.53 22.05
CA ASP A 489 -0.75 -5.84 22.51
C ASP A 489 -1.86 -5.69 23.57
N PHE A 490 -1.77 -4.65 24.41
CA PHE A 490 -2.64 -4.46 25.57
C PHE A 490 -3.00 -3.00 25.81
N ILE A 491 -4.12 -2.80 26.50
CA ILE A 491 -4.52 -1.52 27.10
C ILE A 491 -5.06 -1.75 28.52
N ARG A 492 -4.82 -0.82 29.44
CA ARG A 492 -5.45 -0.80 30.76
C ARG A 492 -5.79 0.62 31.19
N ALA A 493 -6.52 0.74 32.30
CA ALA A 493 -6.90 2.03 32.87
C ALA A 493 -6.59 2.08 34.36
N TYR A 494 -6.32 3.27 34.88
CA TYR A 494 -6.33 3.54 36.31
C TYR A 494 -7.71 4.07 36.70
N ALA A 495 -8.47 3.29 37.47
CA ALA A 495 -9.90 3.50 37.64
C ALA A 495 -10.37 3.26 39.08
N ALA A 496 -11.45 3.93 39.49
CA ALA A 496 -12.10 3.76 40.78
C ALA A 496 -13.57 3.38 40.64
N LYS A 497 -13.99 2.37 41.41
CA LYS A 497 -15.36 1.85 41.41
C LYS A 497 -15.83 1.54 42.82
N GLY A 498 -16.67 2.41 43.37
CA GLY A 498 -17.12 2.32 44.76
C GLY A 498 -18.27 1.36 45.06
N ASN A 499 -18.92 0.78 44.04
CA ASN A 499 -20.02 -0.18 44.21
C ASN A 499 -19.61 -1.59 43.77
N ALA A 500 -20.16 -2.61 44.42
CA ALA A 500 -20.01 -4.02 44.03
C ALA A 500 -20.49 -4.31 42.59
N GLY A 501 -19.90 -5.34 41.96
CA GLY A 501 -20.15 -5.77 40.57
C GLY A 501 -19.13 -5.20 39.59
N GLU A 502 -19.13 -5.71 38.36
CA GLU A 502 -18.21 -5.29 37.28
C GLU A 502 -18.88 -4.29 36.34
N THR A 503 -18.08 -3.40 35.77
CA THR A 503 -18.44 -2.49 34.67
C THR A 503 -17.33 -2.52 33.63
N THR A 504 -17.63 -2.06 32.42
CA THR A 504 -16.64 -2.04 31.33
C THR A 504 -16.61 -0.69 30.63
N CYS A 505 -15.51 -0.42 29.92
CA CYS A 505 -15.47 0.56 28.85
C CYS A 505 -14.93 -0.09 27.56
N GLU A 506 -15.43 0.37 26.43
CA GLU A 506 -15.06 -0.10 25.10
C GLU A 506 -14.13 0.91 24.44
N ILE A 507 -13.00 0.42 23.93
CA ILE A 507 -12.03 1.24 23.20
C ILE A 507 -12.34 1.08 21.72
N ARG A 508 -12.75 2.18 21.07
CA ARG A 508 -13.28 2.19 19.70
C ARG A 508 -12.55 3.18 18.82
N LEU A 509 -12.46 2.89 17.53
CA LEU A 509 -11.79 3.75 16.55
C LEU A 509 -12.80 4.47 15.66
N ASN A 510 -12.57 5.77 15.46
CA ASN A 510 -13.26 6.66 14.53
C ASN A 510 -14.77 6.82 14.78
N GLY A 511 -15.20 6.64 16.03
CA GLY A 511 -16.57 6.93 16.48
C GLY A 511 -17.05 6.05 17.62
N THR A 512 -18.12 6.47 18.30
CA THR A 512 -18.77 5.70 19.39
C THR A 512 -19.39 4.38 18.90
N GLY A 513 -19.71 4.27 17.61
CA GLY A 513 -20.12 3.04 16.94
C GLY A 513 -19.01 2.36 16.11
N GLY A 514 -17.78 2.90 16.16
CA GLY A 514 -16.65 2.44 15.35
C GLY A 514 -16.03 1.13 15.84
N ASN A 515 -14.98 0.67 15.14
CA ASN A 515 -14.35 -0.64 15.39
C ASN A 515 -13.87 -0.74 16.84
N LYS A 516 -14.27 -1.78 17.57
CA LYS A 516 -13.87 -1.99 18.96
C LYS A 516 -12.59 -2.80 19.00
N ILE A 517 -11.51 -2.20 19.48
CA ILE A 517 -10.18 -2.82 19.55
C ILE A 517 -9.86 -3.40 20.93
N ALA A 518 -10.54 -2.96 21.99
CA ALA A 518 -10.39 -3.54 23.33
C ALA A 518 -11.63 -3.32 24.21
N THR A 519 -11.71 -4.06 25.32
CA THR A 519 -12.71 -3.86 26.38
C THR A 519 -12.03 -3.96 27.73
N ILE A 520 -11.96 -2.85 28.46
CA ILE A 520 -11.39 -2.79 29.81
C ILE A 520 -12.50 -3.10 30.81
N THR A 521 -12.20 -3.96 31.79
CA THR A 521 -13.12 -4.33 32.87
C THR A 521 -12.65 -3.70 34.19
N SER A 522 -13.57 -3.08 34.91
CA SER A 522 -13.32 -2.45 36.21
C SER A 522 -14.11 -3.16 37.32
N THR A 523 -13.41 -3.60 38.36
CA THR A 523 -13.95 -4.27 39.55
C THR A 523 -14.07 -3.30 40.74
N GLU A 524 -14.76 -3.71 41.81
CA GLU A 524 -14.91 -2.92 43.03
C GLU A 524 -13.56 -2.60 43.68
N THR A 525 -13.27 -1.30 43.86
CA THR A 525 -12.06 -0.79 44.54
C THR A 525 -12.34 -0.29 45.97
N GLY A 526 -13.61 -0.34 46.40
CA GLY A 526 -14.05 -0.09 47.77
C GLY A 526 -14.52 1.35 48.07
N ASP A 527 -14.13 2.35 47.28
CA ASP A 527 -14.63 3.73 47.35
C ASP A 527 -14.48 4.45 45.99
N TRP A 528 -15.25 5.52 45.75
CA TRP A 528 -15.20 6.30 44.50
C TRP A 528 -13.93 7.14 44.33
N GLY A 529 -13.11 7.28 45.38
CA GLY A 529 -11.77 7.88 45.33
C GLY A 529 -10.62 6.88 45.46
N ALA A 530 -10.89 5.57 45.47
CA ALA A 530 -9.87 4.53 45.56
C ALA A 530 -9.53 4.01 44.15
N TYR A 531 -8.49 4.56 43.51
CA TYR A 531 -8.07 4.17 42.16
C TYR A 531 -7.09 3.00 42.20
N GLU A 532 -7.29 2.05 41.28
CA GLU A 532 -6.40 0.91 41.05
C GLU A 532 -6.24 0.68 39.54
N LEU A 533 -5.12 0.07 39.14
CA LEU A 533 -4.93 -0.36 37.75
C LEU A 533 -5.84 -1.55 37.46
N THR A 534 -6.59 -1.48 36.36
CA THR A 534 -7.35 -2.62 35.86
C THR A 534 -6.43 -3.73 35.37
N GLU A 535 -6.95 -4.96 35.28
CA GLU A 535 -6.30 -5.99 34.47
C GLU A 535 -6.13 -5.51 33.02
N ALA A 536 -5.07 -5.98 32.38
CA ALA A 536 -4.75 -5.63 30.99
C ALA A 536 -5.76 -6.28 30.03
N ALA A 537 -6.40 -5.47 29.20
CA ALA A 537 -7.24 -5.93 28.12
C ALA A 537 -6.39 -6.13 26.86
N SER A 538 -6.52 -7.28 26.21
CA SER A 538 -5.90 -7.51 24.90
C SER A 538 -6.48 -6.54 23.86
N VAL A 539 -5.59 -6.01 23.03
CA VAL A 539 -5.92 -5.14 21.91
C VAL A 539 -5.85 -5.97 20.63
N SER A 540 -6.91 -5.90 19.81
CA SER A 540 -6.96 -6.59 18.52
C SER A 540 -7.22 -5.58 17.39
N GLY A 541 -6.13 -5.02 16.86
CA GLY A 541 -6.14 -4.02 15.78
C GLY A 541 -5.84 -2.59 16.24
N GLY A 542 -6.00 -1.62 15.34
CA GLY A 542 -5.71 -0.20 15.58
C GLY A 542 -4.24 0.13 15.36
N THR A 543 -3.85 0.24 14.10
CA THR A 543 -2.52 0.66 13.65
C THR A 543 -2.61 2.03 12.97
N GLY A 544 -1.62 2.87 13.18
CA GLY A 544 -1.56 4.24 12.66
C GLY A 544 -2.51 5.17 13.38
N VAL A 545 -2.77 6.31 12.75
CA VAL A 545 -3.46 7.44 13.37
C VAL A 545 -4.98 7.27 13.32
N HIS A 546 -5.64 7.37 14.48
CA HIS A 546 -7.09 7.23 14.62
C HIS A 546 -7.70 8.20 15.64
N ASP A 547 -9.00 8.48 15.49
CA ASP A 547 -9.77 9.09 16.58
C ASP A 547 -10.20 7.98 17.56
N LEU A 548 -9.71 8.00 18.78
CA LEU A 548 -9.98 7.01 19.81
C LEU A 548 -11.21 7.41 20.64
N TYR A 549 -12.22 6.57 20.70
CA TYR A 549 -13.42 6.75 21.52
C TYR A 549 -13.43 5.73 22.65
N ILE A 550 -13.61 6.20 23.89
CA ILE A 550 -13.81 5.35 25.06
C ILE A 550 -15.28 5.43 25.45
N VAL A 551 -16.01 4.34 25.24
CA VAL A 551 -17.46 4.28 25.47
C VAL A 551 -17.75 3.50 26.74
N PHE A 552 -18.37 4.14 27.72
CA PHE A 552 -18.61 3.58 29.04
C PHE A 552 -19.87 2.71 29.08
N ARG A 553 -19.79 1.61 29.83
CA ARG A 553 -20.86 0.62 30.03
C ARG A 553 -21.23 0.46 31.50
N GLY A 554 -21.09 1.54 32.27
CA GLY A 554 -21.52 1.61 33.66
C GLY A 554 -20.64 2.49 34.54
N ALA A 555 -21.17 2.82 35.72
CA ALA A 555 -20.58 3.78 36.65
C ALA A 555 -19.15 3.41 37.10
N THR A 556 -18.16 4.19 36.68
CA THR A 556 -16.73 4.06 37.02
C THR A 556 -16.05 5.41 36.84
N ASN A 557 -15.10 5.76 37.71
CA ASN A 557 -14.24 6.92 37.51
C ASN A 557 -12.91 6.48 36.88
N TYR A 558 -12.36 7.28 35.99
CA TYR A 558 -11.09 6.99 35.29
C TYR A 558 -10.13 8.16 35.47
N ASP A 559 -8.86 7.86 35.75
CA ASP A 559 -7.77 8.82 35.89
C ASP A 559 -6.98 8.87 34.58
N TYR A 560 -6.37 7.75 34.16
CA TYR A 560 -5.68 7.63 32.87
C TYR A 560 -5.87 6.27 32.21
N PHE A 561 -5.45 6.20 30.96
CA PHE A 561 -5.35 4.99 30.14
C PHE A 561 -3.92 4.81 29.63
N GLU A 562 -3.52 3.57 29.38
CA GLU A 562 -2.20 3.27 28.80
C GLU A 562 -2.29 2.07 27.85
N PHE A 563 -1.86 2.28 26.60
CA PHE A 563 -1.52 1.21 25.69
C PHE A 563 -0.09 0.75 25.95
N PHE A 564 0.14 -0.57 25.88
CA PHE A 564 1.48 -1.11 26.04
C PHE A 564 1.61 -2.44 25.32
N ASN A 565 2.84 -2.75 24.93
CA ASN A 565 3.19 -4.06 24.40
C ASN A 565 3.67 -4.96 25.54
N GLY A 566 3.32 -6.25 25.49
CA GLY A 566 3.84 -7.20 26.45
C GLY A 566 5.34 -7.37 26.26
N SER A 567 6.12 -7.41 27.34
CA SER A 567 7.53 -7.82 27.27
C SER A 567 7.62 -9.34 27.04
N SER A 568 7.41 -9.79 25.81
CA SER A 568 7.69 -11.17 25.43
C SER A 568 9.11 -11.26 24.90
N SER A 569 10.06 -11.63 25.77
CA SER A 569 11.38 -12.04 25.30
C SER A 569 11.24 -13.23 24.36
N SER A 570 11.86 -13.16 23.19
CA SER A 570 11.86 -14.22 22.17
C SER A 570 13.30 -14.64 21.89
N SER A 571 13.55 -15.90 21.52
CA SER A 571 14.90 -16.34 21.12
C SER A 571 14.90 -17.21 19.87
N ILE A 572 16.04 -17.21 19.18
CA ILE A 572 16.36 -18.15 18.10
C ILE A 572 17.67 -18.87 18.42
N GLU A 573 17.78 -20.12 17.99
CA GLU A 573 19.01 -20.91 18.04
C GLU A 573 19.52 -21.19 16.63
N ILE A 574 20.82 -21.01 16.39
CA ILE A 574 21.46 -21.21 15.09
C ILE A 574 22.69 -22.11 15.25
N GLU A 575 22.73 -23.22 14.51
CA GLU A 575 23.85 -24.17 14.52
C GLU A 575 25.07 -23.57 13.81
N MET A 576 26.24 -23.59 14.44
CA MET A 576 27.44 -22.92 13.91
C MET A 576 27.92 -23.54 12.60
N GLU A 577 27.73 -24.84 12.40
CA GLU A 577 28.11 -25.53 11.17
C GLU A 577 27.21 -25.21 9.98
N SER A 578 26.08 -24.51 10.17
CA SER A 578 25.24 -24.05 9.06
C SER A 578 26.01 -23.09 8.14
N ALA A 579 26.95 -22.31 8.68
CA ALA A 579 27.83 -21.41 7.95
C ALA A 579 28.90 -22.11 7.09
N SER A 580 28.97 -23.45 7.06
CA SER A 580 30.10 -24.17 6.44
C SER A 580 30.27 -24.00 4.93
N SER A 581 29.26 -23.46 4.24
CA SER A 581 29.32 -23.09 2.81
C SER A 581 29.77 -21.65 2.55
N GLN A 582 29.92 -20.82 3.59
CA GLN A 582 30.26 -19.41 3.44
C GLN A 582 31.71 -19.21 2.97
N SER A 583 31.92 -18.17 2.17
CA SER A 583 33.21 -17.85 1.55
C SER A 583 34.32 -17.59 2.58
N LEU A 584 33.98 -16.99 3.71
CA LEU A 584 34.89 -16.66 4.81
C LEU A 584 34.96 -17.75 5.89
N PHE A 585 34.26 -18.89 5.74
CA PHE A 585 34.19 -19.92 6.77
C PHE A 585 35.55 -20.56 7.08
N SER A 586 36.32 -20.89 6.04
CA SER A 586 37.69 -21.38 6.20
C SER A 586 38.53 -20.35 6.96
N PRO A 587 39.37 -20.73 7.94
CA PRO A 587 39.82 -22.09 8.26
C PRO A 587 39.03 -22.81 9.37
N PHE A 588 37.79 -22.45 9.67
CA PHE A 588 36.97 -23.30 10.54
C PHE A 588 36.77 -24.68 9.90
N GLU A 589 36.80 -25.72 10.73
CA GLU A 589 36.47 -27.08 10.36
C GLU A 589 35.20 -27.52 11.08
N VAL A 590 34.30 -28.21 10.38
CA VAL A 590 33.19 -28.92 11.00
C VAL A 590 33.68 -30.28 11.51
N ARG A 591 33.44 -30.58 12.79
CA ARG A 591 33.77 -31.88 13.41
C ARG A 591 32.55 -32.48 14.09
N ASN A 592 32.58 -33.79 14.29
CA ASN A 592 31.50 -34.51 14.95
C ASN A 592 31.76 -34.65 16.45
N ALA A 593 30.75 -34.43 17.28
CA ALA A 593 30.73 -34.78 18.69
C ALA A 593 29.30 -35.10 19.13
N SER A 594 29.06 -36.27 19.71
CA SER A 594 27.71 -36.66 20.16
C SER A 594 27.14 -35.79 21.28
N ALA A 595 27.99 -34.99 21.94
CA ALA A 595 27.59 -34.06 22.98
C ALA A 595 27.27 -32.65 22.45
N ALA A 596 27.51 -32.38 21.17
CA ALA A 596 27.16 -31.15 20.51
C ALA A 596 25.71 -31.22 19.98
N SER A 597 25.06 -30.06 19.84
CA SER A 597 23.78 -29.93 19.16
C SER A 597 23.93 -30.40 17.70
N GLY A 598 22.90 -31.06 17.16
CA GLY A 598 23.00 -31.68 15.83
C GLY A 598 24.09 -32.76 15.64
N GLY A 599 24.90 -33.06 16.68
CA GLY A 599 26.05 -33.97 16.63
C GLY A 599 27.32 -33.39 16.00
N LYS A 600 27.36 -32.08 15.70
CA LYS A 600 28.46 -31.40 15.02
C LYS A 600 28.83 -30.09 15.72
N TYR A 601 30.00 -29.55 15.42
CA TYR A 601 30.47 -28.26 15.92
C TYR A 601 31.56 -27.73 14.98
N ILE A 602 31.87 -26.43 15.06
CA ILE A 602 32.98 -25.82 14.35
C ILE A 602 34.18 -25.61 15.28
N ILE A 603 35.39 -25.72 14.72
CA ILE A 603 36.64 -25.51 15.46
C ILE A 603 37.68 -24.85 14.58
N TYR A 604 38.46 -23.94 15.14
CA TYR A 604 39.72 -23.51 14.54
C TYR A 604 40.80 -24.53 14.95
N PRO A 605 41.23 -25.44 14.05
CA PRO A 605 41.83 -26.71 14.44
C PRO A 605 43.27 -26.62 14.96
N ALA A 606 44.10 -25.76 14.37
CA ALA A 606 45.46 -25.43 14.78
C ALA A 606 45.98 -24.26 13.93
N GLY A 607 46.50 -23.20 14.56
CA GLY A 607 47.19 -22.12 13.86
C GLY A 607 47.43 -20.90 14.74
N ASP A 608 48.00 -19.83 14.18
CA ASP A 608 48.29 -18.62 14.95
C ASP A 608 46.99 -17.91 15.38
N ASN A 609 47.01 -17.38 16.60
CA ASN A 609 45.91 -16.59 17.14
C ASN A 609 45.67 -15.33 16.30
N VAL A 610 44.41 -14.96 16.11
CA VAL A 610 44.05 -13.67 15.50
C VAL A 610 44.15 -12.60 16.58
N ALA A 611 45.08 -11.66 16.41
CA ALA A 611 45.25 -10.55 17.36
C ALA A 611 44.25 -9.41 17.14
N SER A 612 43.87 -9.15 15.87
CA SER A 612 43.00 -8.04 15.48
C SER A 612 41.99 -8.50 14.42
N PRO A 613 40.68 -8.32 14.66
CA PRO A 613 39.64 -8.75 13.73
C PRO A 613 39.38 -7.71 12.62
N THR A 614 39.03 -8.17 11.41
CA THR A 614 38.49 -7.35 10.30
C THR A 614 37.31 -8.05 9.65
N ASN A 615 36.45 -7.33 8.91
CA ASN A 615 35.32 -7.94 8.18
C ASN A 615 35.79 -8.93 7.10
N THR A 616 37.03 -8.82 6.62
CA THR A 616 37.62 -9.67 5.58
C THR A 616 38.52 -10.77 6.14
N THR A 617 38.70 -10.88 7.47
CA THR A 617 39.55 -11.91 8.06
C THR A 617 38.89 -13.28 7.87
N GLU A 618 39.60 -14.23 7.28
CA GLU A 618 39.16 -15.62 7.13
C GLU A 618 38.93 -16.32 8.48
N GLY A 619 37.92 -17.19 8.55
CA GLY A 619 37.51 -17.94 9.74
C GLY A 619 36.29 -17.34 10.42
N GLN A 620 35.27 -17.01 9.64
CA GLN A 620 34.03 -16.40 10.12
C GLN A 620 32.83 -17.30 9.90
N ALA A 621 31.92 -17.31 10.86
CA ALA A 621 30.56 -17.80 10.70
C ALA A 621 29.61 -16.61 10.85
N ILE A 622 28.81 -16.35 9.83
CA ILE A 622 27.97 -15.17 9.69
C ILE A 622 26.50 -15.61 9.69
N PHE A 623 25.65 -14.99 10.49
CA PHE A 623 24.23 -15.33 10.55
C PHE A 623 23.37 -14.09 10.50
N SER A 624 22.22 -14.19 9.86
CA SER A 624 21.25 -13.10 9.74
C SER A 624 20.02 -13.36 10.61
N PHE A 625 19.45 -12.31 11.18
CA PHE A 625 18.23 -12.37 11.97
C PHE A 625 17.38 -11.13 11.78
N ASN A 626 16.06 -11.24 11.90
CA ASN A 626 15.11 -10.13 11.83
C ASN A 626 14.52 -9.85 13.21
N LEU A 627 14.52 -8.57 13.61
CA LEU A 627 13.80 -8.06 14.78
C LEU A 627 12.51 -7.37 14.35
N LYS A 628 11.38 -7.75 14.96
CA LYS A 628 10.09 -7.07 14.69
C LYS A 628 9.96 -5.71 15.36
N LYS A 629 10.70 -5.48 16.43
CA LYS A 629 10.68 -4.22 17.20
C LYS A 629 12.11 -3.91 17.62
N GLN A 630 12.41 -2.64 17.87
CA GLN A 630 13.68 -2.26 18.49
C GLN A 630 13.85 -3.00 19.83
N SER A 631 15.01 -3.62 20.03
CA SER A 631 15.27 -4.49 21.17
C SER A 631 16.74 -4.54 21.56
N ASP A 632 16.99 -4.85 22.84
CA ASP A 632 18.29 -5.38 23.23
C ASP A 632 18.37 -6.86 22.79
N VAL A 633 19.54 -7.31 22.33
CA VAL A 633 19.77 -8.71 21.94
C VAL A 633 20.96 -9.28 22.69
N THR A 634 20.72 -10.34 23.47
CA THR A 634 21.79 -11.08 24.17
C THR A 634 22.29 -12.23 23.32
N LEU A 635 23.61 -12.28 23.07
CA LEU A 635 24.30 -13.41 22.45
C LEU A 635 24.78 -14.41 23.50
N ARG A 636 24.38 -15.67 23.32
CA ARG A 636 24.91 -16.82 24.04
C ARG A 636 25.50 -17.81 23.06
N MET A 637 26.62 -18.41 23.43
CA MET A 637 27.30 -19.44 22.66
C MET A 637 27.31 -20.74 23.43
N HIS A 638 26.89 -21.84 22.81
CA HIS A 638 27.11 -23.19 23.31
C HIS A 638 28.50 -23.64 22.87
N ALA A 639 29.43 -23.83 23.81
CA ALA A 639 30.84 -24.07 23.49
C ALA A 639 31.56 -24.98 24.49
N ASP A 640 32.59 -25.68 23.99
CA ASP A 640 33.57 -26.45 24.79
C ASP A 640 34.94 -25.75 24.73
N PHE A 641 35.34 -25.16 25.85
CA PHE A 641 36.56 -24.39 26.07
C PHE A 641 37.49 -25.16 27.02
N PRO A 642 38.33 -26.07 26.50
CA PRO A 642 39.04 -27.06 27.30
C PRO A 642 40.20 -26.48 28.11
N THR A 643 40.85 -25.42 27.61
CA THR A 643 42.01 -24.78 28.25
C THR A 643 41.90 -23.25 28.23
N LYS A 644 42.85 -22.56 28.88
CA LYS A 644 42.93 -21.09 28.93
C LYS A 644 43.54 -20.45 27.66
N GLY A 645 43.90 -21.27 26.68
CA GLY A 645 44.34 -20.80 25.37
C GLY A 645 43.44 -21.31 24.25
N ASP A 646 42.29 -21.89 24.61
CA ASP A 646 41.31 -22.49 23.69
C ASP A 646 39.89 -22.02 24.08
N ASP A 647 39.76 -20.75 24.51
CA ASP A 647 38.55 -20.23 25.17
C ASP A 647 38.07 -18.89 24.61
N SER A 648 38.49 -18.55 23.39
CA SER A 648 38.17 -17.25 22.82
C SER A 648 37.77 -17.24 21.35
N TYR A 649 36.88 -16.30 21.04
CA TYR A 649 36.40 -15.93 19.70
C TYR A 649 36.02 -14.44 19.69
N PHE A 650 36.03 -13.83 18.52
CA PHE A 650 35.52 -12.47 18.30
C PHE A 650 34.06 -12.53 17.86
N TYR A 651 33.30 -11.48 18.17
CA TYR A 651 31.94 -11.33 17.68
C TYR A 651 31.60 -9.86 17.40
N LYS A 652 30.63 -9.61 16.51
CA LYS A 652 30.00 -8.30 16.35
C LYS A 652 28.61 -8.44 15.72
N VAL A 653 27.73 -7.49 16.01
CA VAL A 653 26.47 -7.30 15.29
C VAL A 653 26.63 -6.12 14.33
N ASP A 654 26.15 -6.28 13.10
CA ASP A 654 26.13 -5.28 12.03
C ASP A 654 27.50 -4.60 11.83
N ASN A 655 27.49 -3.26 11.78
CA ASN A 655 28.64 -2.37 11.71
C ASN A 655 29.19 -1.99 13.09
N GLY A 656 28.74 -2.68 14.15
CA GLY A 656 29.24 -2.51 15.50
C GLY A 656 30.73 -2.86 15.65
N SER A 657 31.30 -2.44 16.78
CA SER A 657 32.69 -2.77 17.13
C SER A 657 32.85 -4.26 17.43
N TRP A 658 34.01 -4.82 17.08
CA TRP A 658 34.35 -6.19 17.45
C TRP A 658 34.54 -6.34 18.96
N GLY A 659 33.71 -7.16 19.58
CA GLY A 659 33.89 -7.70 20.93
C GLY A 659 34.62 -9.05 20.89
N TYR A 660 34.98 -9.57 22.06
CA TYR A 660 35.56 -10.90 22.16
C TYR A 660 35.20 -11.60 23.47
N GLN A 661 34.94 -12.90 23.36
CA GLN A 661 34.83 -13.79 24.51
C GLN A 661 36.22 -14.28 24.89
N ASN A 662 36.57 -14.28 26.18
CA ASN A 662 37.84 -14.82 26.69
C ASN A 662 37.77 -15.13 28.20
N GLY A 663 38.60 -16.04 28.69
CA GLY A 663 38.79 -16.32 30.13
C GLY A 663 37.76 -17.28 30.73
N THR A 664 36.94 -17.93 29.91
CA THR A 664 35.88 -18.84 30.35
C THR A 664 36.22 -20.28 30.02
N LYS A 665 36.48 -21.10 31.04
CA LYS A 665 36.71 -22.53 30.88
C LYS A 665 35.40 -23.31 31.08
N THR A 666 35.10 -24.23 30.17
CA THR A 666 33.98 -25.18 30.33
C THR A 666 34.48 -26.61 30.52
N SER A 667 33.55 -27.55 30.76
CA SER A 667 33.84 -28.98 30.93
C SER A 667 32.93 -29.76 29.99
N GLY A 668 33.24 -29.71 28.69
CA GLY A 668 32.30 -30.09 27.63
C GLY A 668 31.46 -28.90 27.18
N PHE A 669 30.57 -29.13 26.21
CA PHE A 669 29.71 -28.09 25.67
C PHE A 669 28.76 -27.53 26.74
N ALA A 670 28.77 -26.21 26.90
CA ALA A 670 27.91 -25.48 27.84
C ALA A 670 27.61 -24.07 27.30
N TRP A 671 26.51 -23.48 27.76
CA TRP A 671 26.16 -22.10 27.42
C TRP A 671 27.09 -21.10 28.10
N VAL A 672 27.58 -20.16 27.28
CA VAL A 672 28.42 -19.04 27.67
C VAL A 672 27.77 -17.77 27.13
N GLU A 673 27.36 -16.87 28.02
CA GLU A 673 26.85 -15.56 27.64
C GLU A 673 28.04 -14.65 27.28
N ALA A 674 27.97 -14.02 26.10
CA ALA A 674 29.06 -13.21 25.56
C ALA A 674 28.80 -11.72 25.79
N GLU A 675 27.73 -11.18 25.19
CA GLU A 675 27.38 -9.76 25.25
C GLU A 675 25.87 -9.54 25.06
N THR A 676 25.38 -8.39 25.54
CA THR A 676 24.06 -7.85 25.18
C THR A 676 24.26 -6.61 24.34
N PHE A 677 23.80 -6.65 23.09
CA PHE A 677 23.78 -5.52 22.18
C PHE A 677 22.54 -4.69 22.48
N SER A 678 22.73 -3.45 22.93
CA SER A 678 21.61 -2.60 23.34
C SER A 678 20.99 -1.83 22.17
N GLY A 679 19.66 -1.74 22.16
CA GLY A 679 18.90 -0.86 21.28
C GLY A 679 19.06 -1.11 19.78
N LEU A 680 19.20 -2.39 19.36
CA LEU A 680 19.16 -2.73 17.94
C LEU A 680 17.79 -2.38 17.38
N SER A 681 17.75 -1.72 16.23
CA SER A 681 16.51 -1.28 15.56
C SER A 681 15.60 -2.46 15.19
N ALA A 682 14.35 -2.20 14.82
CA ALA A 682 13.59 -3.21 14.08
C ALA A 682 14.21 -3.39 12.68
N GLY A 683 14.08 -4.58 12.10
CA GLY A 683 14.63 -4.90 10.78
C GLY A 683 15.63 -6.05 10.79
N ASP A 684 16.35 -6.19 9.68
CA ASP A 684 17.35 -7.24 9.49
C ASP A 684 18.70 -6.84 10.09
N HIS A 685 19.33 -7.82 10.73
CA HIS A 685 20.62 -7.70 11.40
C HIS A 685 21.52 -8.88 11.04
N THR A 686 22.81 -8.69 11.20
CA THR A 686 23.83 -9.72 10.97
C THR A 686 24.73 -9.87 12.18
N ILE A 687 24.82 -11.09 12.74
CA ILE A 687 25.83 -11.44 13.75
C ILE A 687 27.01 -12.15 13.06
N ARG A 688 28.24 -11.73 13.39
CA ARG A 688 29.48 -12.37 12.94
C ARG A 688 30.21 -12.97 14.10
N ILE A 689 30.68 -14.20 13.93
CA ILE A 689 31.57 -14.92 14.85
C ILE A 689 32.87 -15.20 14.13
N LEU A 690 34.00 -14.70 14.64
CA LEU A 690 35.32 -14.83 14.02
C LEU A 690 36.26 -15.61 14.95
N ARG A 691 37.07 -16.50 14.39
CA ARG A 691 38.11 -17.24 15.12
C ARG A 691 39.06 -16.29 15.88
N ARG A 692 39.51 -16.70 17.06
CA ARG A 692 40.55 -15.97 17.81
C ARG A 692 41.67 -16.89 18.26
N GLU A 693 41.37 -17.84 19.14
CA GLU A 693 42.31 -18.88 19.57
C GLU A 693 41.96 -20.23 18.94
N ASP A 694 42.98 -21.03 18.64
CA ASP A 694 42.76 -22.40 18.18
C ASP A 694 42.18 -23.27 19.31
N GLY A 695 41.64 -24.43 18.96
CA GLY A 695 41.11 -25.38 19.96
C GLY A 695 39.74 -25.04 20.57
N ALA A 696 39.27 -23.79 20.48
CA ALA A 696 37.94 -23.38 20.91
C ALA A 696 36.85 -24.05 20.04
N LYS A 697 35.94 -24.81 20.68
CA LYS A 697 34.88 -25.56 19.99
C LYS A 697 33.55 -24.83 20.12
N LEU A 698 32.97 -24.39 19.01
CA LEU A 698 31.74 -23.61 18.95
C LEU A 698 30.65 -24.44 18.29
N ASP A 699 29.52 -24.60 18.98
CA ASP A 699 28.45 -25.53 18.58
C ASP A 699 27.23 -24.80 18.00
N LYS A 700 26.57 -23.97 18.82
CA LYS A 700 25.43 -23.15 18.39
C LYS A 700 25.37 -21.82 19.12
N ILE A 701 24.70 -20.84 18.54
CA ILE A 701 24.35 -19.59 19.23
C ILE A 701 22.87 -19.56 19.59
N GLU A 702 22.55 -18.86 20.68
CA GLU A 702 21.21 -18.38 21.00
C GLU A 702 21.25 -16.84 20.99
N LEU A 703 20.32 -16.24 20.24
CA LEU A 703 20.07 -14.80 20.26
C LEU A 703 18.75 -14.55 20.96
N VAL A 704 18.78 -13.78 22.06
CA VAL A 704 17.61 -13.49 22.90
C VAL A 704 17.23 -12.02 22.77
N SER A 705 16.07 -11.75 22.19
CA SER A 705 15.46 -10.42 22.13
C SER A 705 14.79 -10.07 23.44
N SER A 706 15.05 -8.89 24.00
CA SER A 706 14.33 -8.36 25.17
C SER A 706 12.92 -7.85 24.83
N ASN A 707 12.66 -7.55 23.55
CA ASN A 707 11.39 -7.01 23.05
C ASN A 707 11.10 -7.51 21.62
N GLY A 708 9.84 -7.80 21.32
CA GLY A 708 9.42 -8.24 19.99
C GLY A 708 9.92 -9.63 19.57
N ALA A 709 9.35 -10.15 18.48
CA ALA A 709 9.78 -11.42 17.91
C ALA A 709 11.15 -11.26 17.22
N ILE A 710 11.99 -12.29 17.40
CA ILE A 710 13.24 -12.48 16.67
C ILE A 710 13.09 -13.73 15.80
N THR A 711 13.52 -13.66 14.54
CA THR A 711 13.44 -14.78 13.58
C THR A 711 14.76 -14.95 12.83
N ASN A 712 15.11 -16.20 12.53
CA ASN A 712 16.25 -16.52 11.69
C ASN A 712 15.87 -16.22 10.22
N THR A 713 16.71 -15.48 9.50
CA THR A 713 16.51 -15.22 8.07
C THR A 713 17.47 -16.09 7.26
N THR A 714 17.04 -16.55 6.07
CA THR A 714 17.89 -17.37 5.19
C THR A 714 19.20 -16.66 4.91
N GLU A 715 20.32 -17.40 5.00
CA GLU A 715 21.66 -16.88 4.77
C GLU A 715 21.75 -16.13 3.43
N THR A 716 21.77 -14.80 3.51
CA THR A 716 22.42 -13.97 2.52
C THR A 716 23.60 -13.33 3.24
N ASP A 717 24.76 -13.95 3.10
CA ASP A 717 26.05 -13.29 3.32
C ASP A 717 26.07 -12.05 2.43
N THR A 718 25.66 -10.89 2.96
CA THR A 718 25.98 -9.60 2.39
C THR A 718 25.83 -8.49 3.42
N ASP A 719 26.95 -7.91 3.87
CA ASP A 719 26.95 -6.44 3.97
C ASP A 719 26.37 -5.91 2.64
N PRO A 720 25.47 -4.92 2.63
CA PRO A 720 24.95 -4.39 1.37
C PRO A 720 26.15 -4.06 0.48
N LEU A 721 26.22 -4.67 -0.71
CA LEU A 721 27.36 -4.48 -1.62
C LEU A 721 27.24 -3.14 -2.38
N TYR A 722 26.05 -2.55 -2.33
CA TYR A 722 25.71 -1.20 -2.75
C TYR A 722 24.52 -0.69 -1.94
N GLU A 723 24.28 0.62 -1.97
CA GLU A 723 23.06 1.28 -1.53
C GLU A 723 22.53 2.15 -2.66
N THR A 724 21.21 2.22 -2.81
CA THR A 724 20.57 3.08 -3.79
C THR A 724 19.26 3.66 -3.25
N ALA A 725 18.98 4.91 -3.58
CA ALA A 725 17.72 5.58 -3.26
C ALA A 725 17.38 6.64 -4.32
N GLN A 726 16.12 7.07 -4.30
CA GLN A 726 15.64 8.22 -5.06
C GLN A 726 15.76 9.47 -4.19
N ILE A 727 16.25 10.56 -4.78
CA ILE A 727 16.40 11.87 -4.16
C ILE A 727 15.73 12.93 -5.04
N LYS A 728 15.41 14.08 -4.46
CA LYS A 728 14.81 15.23 -5.14
C LYS A 728 15.69 16.43 -4.85
N ILE A 729 16.23 17.03 -5.91
CA ILE A 729 17.23 18.08 -5.82
C ILE A 729 16.65 19.34 -6.43
N GLN A 730 16.54 20.38 -5.60
CA GLN A 730 16.18 21.74 -6.00
C GLN A 730 17.45 22.57 -5.92
N THR A 731 17.70 23.43 -6.90
CA THR A 731 18.90 24.28 -6.90
C THR A 731 18.47 25.72 -7.06
N ASP A 732 18.48 26.50 -5.98
CA ASP A 732 18.03 27.89 -6.06
C ASP A 732 19.09 28.83 -6.68
N ASN A 733 20.36 28.45 -6.64
CA ASN A 733 21.51 29.16 -7.23
C ASN A 733 22.76 28.26 -7.29
N GLU A 734 23.84 28.74 -7.90
CA GLU A 734 25.12 28.04 -8.10
C GLU A 734 25.80 27.53 -6.80
N GLU A 735 25.49 28.12 -5.63
CA GLU A 735 26.06 27.71 -4.34
C GLU A 735 25.16 26.72 -3.56
N ASP A 736 24.00 26.35 -4.11
CA ASP A 736 23.00 25.51 -3.43
C ASP A 736 23.26 24.02 -3.68
N TRP A 737 23.90 23.38 -2.70
CA TRP A 737 24.26 21.95 -2.73
C TRP A 737 23.47 21.18 -1.67
N ASP A 738 22.83 20.09 -2.08
CA ASP A 738 22.08 19.21 -1.19
C ASP A 738 22.99 18.15 -0.56
N HIS A 739 22.93 18.02 0.76
CA HIS A 739 23.70 17.04 1.52
C HIS A 739 22.96 15.70 1.62
N ILE A 740 23.54 14.64 1.07
CA ILE A 740 22.98 13.28 1.12
C ILE A 740 23.72 12.45 2.15
N THR A 741 22.98 11.92 3.13
CA THR A 741 23.51 10.95 4.11
C THR A 741 23.28 9.53 3.62
N LEU A 742 24.34 8.72 3.62
CA LEU A 742 24.28 7.30 3.27
C LEU A 742 23.74 6.50 4.47
N ASN A 743 22.94 5.47 4.19
CA ASN A 743 22.32 4.61 5.21
C ASN A 743 23.36 3.77 5.97
N GLN A 744 24.58 3.64 5.44
CA GLN A 744 25.69 3.03 6.14
C GLN A 744 27.03 3.69 5.82
N SER A 745 28.06 3.33 6.60
CA SER A 745 29.41 3.77 6.32
C SER A 745 30.10 2.84 5.31
N TRP A 746 30.65 3.45 4.25
CA TRP A 746 31.36 2.79 3.18
C TRP A 746 32.86 3.09 3.24
N ASN A 747 33.68 2.07 2.98
CA ASN A 747 35.11 2.27 2.80
C ASN A 747 35.38 2.78 1.38
N ASP A 748 35.84 4.03 1.27
CA ASP A 748 36.16 4.69 0.00
C ASP A 748 35.05 4.55 -1.07
N PRO A 749 33.85 5.11 -0.82
CA PRO A 749 32.72 4.91 -1.71
C PRO A 749 32.94 5.57 -3.08
N VAL A 750 32.45 4.87 -4.10
CA VAL A 750 32.18 5.36 -5.45
C VAL A 750 30.70 5.68 -5.51
N ILE A 751 30.40 6.90 -5.94
CA ILE A 751 29.05 7.48 -6.07
C ILE A 751 28.79 7.73 -7.55
N ILE A 752 27.68 7.20 -8.06
CA ILE A 752 27.11 7.57 -9.36
C ILE A 752 25.70 8.12 -9.10
N VAL A 753 25.36 9.25 -9.71
CA VAL A 753 24.01 9.81 -9.69
C VAL A 753 23.41 9.67 -11.09
N SER A 754 22.11 9.43 -11.17
CA SER A 754 21.39 9.27 -12.42
C SER A 754 21.43 10.54 -13.26
N PRO A 755 21.18 10.43 -14.58
CA PRO A 755 20.69 11.56 -15.37
C PRO A 755 19.55 12.27 -14.65
N ALA A 756 19.44 13.59 -14.82
CA ALA A 756 18.36 14.34 -14.22
C ALA A 756 17.02 14.08 -14.92
N SER A 757 15.92 14.13 -14.17
CA SER A 757 14.59 14.14 -14.80
C SER A 757 14.40 15.40 -15.64
N TYR A 758 13.28 15.50 -16.35
CA TYR A 758 12.93 16.66 -17.17
C TYR A 758 11.72 17.38 -16.58
N ALA A 759 11.87 17.87 -15.35
CA ALA A 759 10.91 18.78 -14.72
C ALA A 759 11.19 20.22 -15.16
N GLY A 760 12.48 20.59 -15.22
CA GLY A 760 13.00 21.84 -15.78
C GLY A 760 13.28 21.75 -17.26
N SER A 761 13.03 22.84 -17.98
CA SER A 761 13.26 22.93 -19.42
C SER A 761 14.69 23.33 -19.80
N GLN A 762 15.43 23.91 -18.86
CA GLN A 762 16.79 24.38 -19.04
C GLN A 762 17.77 23.19 -19.09
N PRO A 763 18.80 23.24 -19.94
CA PRO A 763 19.84 22.21 -19.95
C PRO A 763 20.68 22.30 -18.67
N ALA A 764 20.96 21.15 -18.08
CA ALA A 764 21.70 21.04 -16.82
C ALA A 764 22.50 19.74 -16.73
N VAL A 765 23.54 19.73 -15.90
CA VAL A 765 24.37 18.57 -15.55
C VAL A 765 24.19 18.22 -14.07
N VAL A 766 24.46 16.97 -13.70
CA VAL A 766 24.44 16.54 -12.29
C VAL A 766 25.86 16.51 -11.76
N ARG A 767 26.13 17.27 -10.69
CA ARG A 767 27.44 17.35 -10.03
C ARG A 767 27.40 16.68 -8.66
N VAL A 768 28.52 16.09 -8.28
CA VAL A 768 28.74 15.52 -6.94
C VAL A 768 30.04 16.08 -6.38
N LYS A 769 30.09 16.37 -5.08
CA LYS A 769 31.31 16.73 -4.37
C LYS A 769 31.30 16.22 -2.92
N ASP A 770 32.40 16.48 -2.21
CA ASP A 770 32.54 16.24 -0.78
C ASP A 770 32.16 14.81 -0.35
N VAL A 771 32.54 13.83 -1.17
CA VAL A 771 32.27 12.40 -0.90
C VAL A 771 33.08 11.93 0.31
N THR A 772 32.38 11.49 1.35
CA THR A 772 32.94 10.90 2.57
C THR A 772 32.53 9.43 2.69
N SER A 773 32.96 8.76 3.76
CA SER A 773 32.52 7.40 4.06
C SER A 773 31.04 7.29 4.44
N THR A 774 30.31 8.40 4.64
CA THR A 774 28.92 8.39 5.12
C THR A 774 28.01 9.38 4.39
N SER A 775 28.53 10.16 3.45
CA SER A 775 27.75 11.22 2.79
C SER A 775 28.43 11.72 1.52
N PHE A 776 27.68 12.50 0.73
CA PHE A 776 28.16 13.30 -0.39
C PHE A 776 27.23 14.49 -0.61
N ASP A 777 27.70 15.52 -1.30
CA ASP A 777 26.88 16.66 -1.72
C ASP A 777 26.55 16.54 -3.23
N VAL A 778 25.35 16.96 -3.63
CA VAL A 778 24.86 16.86 -5.01
C VAL A 778 24.13 18.13 -5.44
N GLN A 779 24.20 18.46 -6.74
CA GLN A 779 23.52 19.60 -7.33
C GLN A 779 23.08 19.29 -8.77
N VAL A 780 21.96 19.87 -9.20
CA VAL A 780 21.60 19.98 -10.62
C VAL A 780 22.07 21.35 -11.11
N GLU A 781 23.24 21.36 -11.74
CA GLU A 781 23.95 22.56 -12.12
C GLU A 781 23.57 22.97 -13.55
N GLU A 782 23.09 24.20 -13.72
CA GLU A 782 22.86 24.78 -15.04
C GLU A 782 24.20 25.17 -15.70
N TRP A 783 24.24 25.13 -17.03
CA TRP A 783 25.40 25.64 -17.78
C TRP A 783 25.65 27.13 -17.51
N ASN A 784 26.92 27.56 -17.56
CA ASN A 784 27.36 28.87 -17.05
C ASN A 784 26.71 30.10 -17.74
N TYR A 785 26.14 29.93 -18.93
CA TYR A 785 25.40 31.00 -19.63
C TYR A 785 23.98 31.23 -19.10
N LEU A 786 23.48 30.38 -18.20
CA LEU A 786 22.17 30.48 -17.56
C LEU A 786 22.24 31.25 -16.22
N ASP A 787 21.18 31.21 -15.41
CA ASP A 787 21.08 32.01 -14.18
C ASP A 787 21.50 31.25 -12.91
N GLY A 788 21.78 29.96 -13.04
CA GLY A 788 22.28 29.09 -11.98
C GLY A 788 21.19 28.52 -11.08
N GLY A 789 19.93 28.85 -11.31
CA GLY A 789 18.79 28.29 -10.57
C GLY A 789 18.04 27.25 -11.41
N HIS A 790 17.78 26.08 -10.82
CA HIS A 790 17.05 24.99 -11.45
C HIS A 790 15.88 24.48 -10.59
N VAL A 791 14.79 24.09 -11.24
CA VAL A 791 13.62 23.51 -10.56
C VAL A 791 13.91 22.10 -10.04
N GLU A 792 13.11 21.64 -9.09
CA GLU A 792 13.28 20.33 -8.45
C GLU A 792 13.26 19.19 -9.49
N GLU A 793 14.35 18.45 -9.56
CA GLU A 793 14.47 17.24 -10.37
C GLU A 793 14.54 16.00 -9.48
N ALA A 794 13.97 14.89 -9.95
CA ALA A 794 14.13 13.59 -9.33
C ALA A 794 15.39 12.90 -9.85
N LEU A 795 16.27 12.48 -8.95
CA LEU A 795 17.49 11.73 -9.24
C LEU A 795 17.50 10.40 -8.49
N TYR A 796 18.42 9.52 -8.85
CA TYR A 796 18.78 8.33 -8.11
C TYR A 796 20.28 8.33 -7.84
N TYR A 797 20.73 7.84 -6.69
CA TYR A 797 22.16 7.56 -6.47
C TYR A 797 22.39 6.08 -6.26
N ILE A 798 23.61 5.63 -6.59
CA ILE A 798 24.17 4.36 -6.15
C ILE A 798 25.53 4.62 -5.49
N ALA A 799 25.71 4.05 -4.30
CA ALA A 799 26.95 4.08 -3.54
C ALA A 799 27.47 2.65 -3.38
N MET A 800 28.74 2.41 -3.69
CA MET A 800 29.41 1.12 -3.49
C MET A 800 30.91 1.30 -3.20
N PRO A 801 31.59 0.36 -2.52
CA PRO A 801 33.01 0.50 -2.22
C PRO A 801 33.84 0.37 -3.50
N ALA A 802 34.92 1.15 -3.60
CA ALA A 802 35.88 1.00 -4.68
C ALA A 802 36.49 -0.43 -4.71
N GLY A 803 36.75 -0.92 -5.91
CA GLY A 803 37.32 -2.25 -6.16
C GLY A 803 36.43 -3.14 -7.02
N ILE A 804 36.83 -4.41 -7.14
CA ILE A 804 36.09 -5.42 -7.88
C ILE A 804 35.17 -6.16 -6.91
N GLN A 805 33.88 -6.15 -7.19
CA GLN A 805 32.86 -6.89 -6.45
C GLN A 805 32.21 -7.91 -7.38
N THR A 806 31.81 -9.07 -6.87
CA THR A 806 30.98 -10.03 -7.61
C THR A 806 29.72 -10.28 -6.83
N ILE A 807 28.58 -9.99 -7.45
CA ILE A 807 27.26 -10.03 -6.82
C ILE A 807 26.39 -11.01 -7.62
N ASP A 808 26.00 -12.13 -6.99
CA ASP A 808 25.26 -13.24 -7.61
C ASP A 808 25.80 -13.67 -9.00
N GLY A 809 27.13 -13.62 -9.16
CA GLY A 809 27.82 -14.02 -10.40
C GLY A 809 28.01 -12.91 -11.44
N ILE A 810 27.55 -11.69 -11.19
CA ILE A 810 27.83 -10.51 -12.02
C ILE A 810 28.95 -9.69 -11.38
N THR A 811 29.96 -9.34 -12.18
CA THR A 811 31.10 -8.56 -11.72
C THR A 811 30.85 -7.06 -11.92
N PHE A 812 31.13 -6.31 -10.86
CA PHE A 812 31.22 -4.85 -10.85
C PHE A 812 32.69 -4.46 -10.61
N GLU A 813 33.16 -3.45 -11.30
CA GLU A 813 34.40 -2.75 -10.98
C GLU A 813 34.09 -1.28 -10.75
N ALA A 814 34.28 -0.82 -9.51
CA ALA A 814 34.09 0.56 -9.12
C ALA A 814 35.45 1.22 -8.89
N GLY A 815 35.65 2.42 -9.43
CA GLY A 815 36.91 3.14 -9.26
C GLY A 815 36.79 4.64 -9.44
N LYS A 816 37.95 5.30 -9.35
CA LYS A 816 38.12 6.75 -9.43
C LYS A 816 39.29 7.07 -10.35
N VAL A 817 39.21 8.18 -11.08
CA VAL A 817 40.29 8.68 -11.94
C VAL A 817 40.30 10.20 -11.95
N ASP A 818 41.48 10.79 -11.76
CA ASP A 818 41.67 12.24 -11.85
C ASP A 818 41.95 12.61 -13.32
N ILE A 819 41.08 13.42 -13.92
CA ILE A 819 41.16 13.78 -15.35
C ILE A 819 40.78 15.26 -15.57
N ASP A 820 41.12 15.77 -16.75
CA ASP A 820 40.73 17.10 -17.22
C ASP A 820 40.09 17.02 -18.62
N HIS A 821 40.16 18.09 -19.40
CA HIS A 821 39.72 18.18 -20.79
C HIS A 821 40.49 17.28 -21.77
N THR A 822 41.56 16.64 -21.33
CA THR A 822 42.38 15.72 -22.13
C THR A 822 41.85 14.29 -22.03
N TRP A 823 41.56 13.69 -23.18
CA TRP A 823 41.23 12.26 -23.28
C TRP A 823 42.27 11.38 -22.59
N THR A 824 41.81 10.63 -21.58
CA THR A 824 42.62 9.75 -20.74
C THR A 824 42.07 8.34 -20.78
N SER A 825 42.94 7.35 -21.02
CA SER A 825 42.54 5.94 -21.02
C SER A 825 42.53 5.35 -19.61
N VAL A 826 41.39 4.81 -19.20
CA VAL A 826 41.22 4.04 -17.97
C VAL A 826 41.37 2.56 -18.28
N SER A 827 42.29 1.88 -17.59
CA SER A 827 42.44 0.42 -17.67
C SER A 827 41.68 -0.25 -16.54
N LEU A 828 40.88 -1.25 -16.87
CA LEU A 828 40.13 -2.07 -15.91
C LEU A 828 41.02 -3.16 -15.32
N ASN A 829 40.87 -3.40 -14.03
CA ASN A 829 41.56 -4.46 -13.29
C ASN A 829 40.88 -5.82 -13.50
N HIS A 830 39.60 -5.82 -13.84
CA HIS A 830 38.85 -7.00 -14.26
C HIS A 830 38.81 -7.12 -15.79
N SER A 831 39.04 -8.33 -16.30
CA SER A 831 38.91 -8.65 -17.73
C SER A 831 37.54 -9.26 -17.99
N PHE A 832 36.57 -8.42 -18.35
CA PHE A 832 35.19 -8.83 -18.59
C PHE A 832 35.04 -9.76 -19.80
N SER A 833 34.04 -10.65 -19.75
CA SER A 833 33.85 -11.68 -20.78
C SER A 833 32.90 -11.27 -21.93
N GLY A 834 31.99 -10.34 -21.66
CA GLY A 834 30.94 -9.83 -22.55
C GLY A 834 31.12 -8.36 -22.96
N ASN A 835 30.01 -7.64 -23.10
CA ASN A 835 29.96 -6.17 -23.25
C ASN A 835 29.74 -5.53 -21.87
N GLN A 836 30.23 -4.31 -21.66
CA GLN A 836 30.23 -3.64 -20.34
C GLN A 836 29.39 -2.37 -20.36
N THR A 837 28.62 -2.11 -19.31
CA THR A 837 28.06 -0.78 -19.06
C THR A 837 29.08 0.03 -18.27
N VAL A 838 29.42 1.23 -18.75
CA VAL A 838 30.34 2.16 -18.06
C VAL A 838 29.52 3.36 -17.64
N LEU A 839 29.33 3.51 -16.32
CA LEU A 839 28.71 4.68 -15.71
C LEU A 839 29.81 5.59 -15.18
N VAL A 840 29.67 6.90 -15.39
CA VAL A 840 30.62 7.92 -14.92
C VAL A 840 29.92 9.05 -14.19
N GLN A 841 30.59 9.63 -13.20
CA GLN A 841 30.11 10.78 -12.44
C GLN A 841 31.30 11.68 -12.08
N LEU A 842 31.18 12.97 -12.37
CA LEU A 842 32.12 13.98 -11.87
C LEU A 842 31.83 14.17 -10.37
N ALA A 843 32.80 13.81 -9.53
CA ALA A 843 32.60 13.58 -8.09
C ALA A 843 33.49 14.46 -7.20
N ASP A 844 34.05 15.52 -7.78
CA ASP A 844 34.51 16.71 -7.08
C ASP A 844 34.13 17.98 -7.87
N HIS A 845 34.53 19.13 -7.34
CA HIS A 845 34.20 20.45 -7.87
C HIS A 845 35.41 21.39 -7.74
N ASN A 846 36.57 20.96 -8.27
CA ASN A 846 37.80 21.75 -8.29
C ASN A 846 37.79 22.78 -9.45
N GLY A 847 37.04 22.50 -10.51
CA GLY A 847 36.73 23.42 -11.60
C GLY A 847 35.42 24.17 -11.29
N PRO A 848 35.35 25.50 -11.45
CA PRO A 848 34.15 26.28 -11.15
C PRO A 848 33.14 26.32 -12.32
N ALA A 849 33.43 25.63 -13.43
CA ALA A 849 32.57 25.62 -14.62
C ALA A 849 31.70 24.37 -14.63
N ALA A 850 30.45 24.55 -15.06
CA ALA A 850 29.56 23.45 -15.36
C ALA A 850 30.17 22.59 -16.46
N ALA A 851 30.21 21.28 -16.23
CA ALA A 851 30.90 20.35 -17.10
C ALA A 851 30.27 18.96 -17.06
N THR A 852 30.45 18.24 -18.16
CA THR A 852 29.98 16.88 -18.37
C THR A 852 31.17 15.93 -18.57
N VAL A 853 30.99 14.65 -18.23
CA VAL A 853 31.99 13.61 -18.49
C VAL A 853 31.66 12.92 -19.80
N ARG A 854 32.62 12.91 -20.74
CA ARG A 854 32.48 12.23 -22.03
C ARG A 854 33.26 10.92 -22.02
N VAL A 855 32.67 9.87 -22.60
CA VAL A 855 33.25 8.53 -22.67
C VAL A 855 33.29 8.06 -24.12
N ARG A 856 34.37 7.38 -24.52
CA ARG A 856 34.46 6.69 -25.80
C ARG A 856 35.32 5.44 -25.72
N ASP A 857 35.40 4.70 -26.83
CA ASP A 857 36.28 3.55 -27.01
C ASP A 857 36.13 2.46 -25.90
N VAL A 858 34.89 2.24 -25.43
CA VAL A 858 34.58 1.23 -24.41
C VAL A 858 34.92 -0.17 -24.91
N SER A 859 35.75 -0.87 -24.14
CA SER A 859 36.22 -2.22 -24.41
C SER A 859 36.17 -3.10 -23.15
N ARG A 860 36.48 -4.39 -23.31
CA ARG A 860 36.53 -5.35 -22.20
C ARG A 860 37.61 -5.07 -21.16
N ALA A 861 38.54 -4.18 -21.46
CA ALA A 861 39.72 -3.91 -20.64
C ALA A 861 39.87 -2.43 -20.25
N GLY A 862 38.95 -1.56 -20.67
CA GLY A 862 39.12 -0.12 -20.50
C GLY A 862 38.21 0.72 -21.38
N PHE A 863 38.26 2.03 -21.13
CA PHE A 863 37.53 3.07 -21.85
C PHE A 863 38.35 4.38 -21.82
N ASP A 864 38.07 5.29 -22.74
CA ASP A 864 38.63 6.64 -22.74
C ASP A 864 37.62 7.62 -22.14
N VAL A 865 38.10 8.58 -21.35
CA VAL A 865 37.25 9.57 -20.67
C VAL A 865 37.90 10.97 -20.67
N CYS A 866 37.08 12.02 -20.72
CA CYS A 866 37.50 13.41 -20.49
C CYS A 866 36.36 14.25 -19.90
N VAL A 867 36.70 15.42 -19.35
CA VAL A 867 35.72 16.44 -18.92
C VAL A 867 35.50 17.45 -20.05
N GLN A 868 34.27 17.88 -20.27
CA GLN A 868 33.92 18.85 -21.32
C GLN A 868 33.04 19.95 -20.73
N GLU A 869 33.45 21.20 -20.93
CA GLU A 869 32.69 22.41 -20.61
C GLU A 869 31.72 22.77 -21.74
N GLU A 870 30.90 23.80 -21.54
CA GLU A 870 30.01 24.38 -22.57
C GLU A 870 30.78 24.83 -23.85
N GLU A 871 30.09 24.84 -24.99
CA GLU A 871 30.68 24.94 -26.33
C GLU A 871 31.36 26.29 -26.58
N ASN A 872 30.86 27.36 -25.95
CA ASN A 872 31.44 28.69 -26.02
C ASN A 872 32.55 28.94 -24.97
N ALA A 873 32.87 27.97 -24.12
CA ALA A 873 34.00 28.04 -23.20
C ALA A 873 35.36 27.96 -23.92
N ASP A 874 36.46 28.10 -23.16
CA ASP A 874 37.81 28.04 -23.73
C ASP A 874 38.32 26.62 -23.98
N GLY A 875 37.55 25.61 -23.57
CA GLY A 875 37.84 24.18 -23.74
C GLY A 875 38.90 23.65 -22.77
N THR A 876 39.23 24.39 -21.71
CA THR A 876 40.26 24.04 -20.72
C THR A 876 39.65 23.86 -19.34
N HIS A 877 39.41 22.60 -18.96
CA HIS A 877 38.92 22.28 -17.62
C HIS A 877 40.05 21.97 -16.62
N ALA A 878 39.79 22.21 -15.32
CA ALA A 878 40.66 21.81 -14.23
C ALA A 878 40.70 20.28 -14.08
N VAL A 879 41.69 19.76 -13.34
CA VAL A 879 41.71 18.33 -12.98
C VAL A 879 40.66 18.07 -11.90
N GLU A 880 39.81 17.09 -12.17
CA GLU A 880 38.68 16.68 -11.34
C GLU A 880 38.59 15.16 -11.24
N THR A 881 38.09 14.68 -10.11
CA THR A 881 37.93 13.26 -9.81
C THR A 881 36.63 12.77 -10.44
N VAL A 882 36.75 11.83 -11.38
CA VAL A 882 35.63 11.09 -11.94
C VAL A 882 35.50 9.73 -11.27
N HIS A 883 34.32 9.46 -10.73
CA HIS A 883 33.90 8.14 -10.30
C HIS A 883 33.41 7.33 -11.49
N TYR A 884 33.67 6.02 -11.48
CA TYR A 884 33.13 5.11 -12.48
C TYR A 884 32.67 3.79 -11.86
N ILE A 885 31.61 3.21 -12.45
CA ILE A 885 31.18 1.84 -12.22
C ILE A 885 31.11 1.13 -13.57
N VAL A 886 31.81 -0.01 -13.67
CA VAL A 886 31.74 -0.90 -14.82
C VAL A 886 31.06 -2.20 -14.44
N VAL A 887 30.03 -2.60 -15.18
CA VAL A 887 29.27 -3.84 -14.95
C VAL A 887 29.13 -4.62 -16.25
N GLU A 888 29.18 -5.95 -16.19
CA GLU A 888 28.91 -6.80 -17.34
C GLU A 888 27.42 -6.72 -17.74
N ASN A 889 27.14 -6.55 -19.03
CA ASN A 889 25.77 -6.48 -19.53
C ASN A 889 25.03 -7.80 -19.34
N GLY A 890 23.79 -7.71 -18.90
CA GLY A 890 22.94 -8.85 -18.57
C GLY A 890 21.86 -8.47 -17.58
N ASN A 891 21.06 -9.47 -17.21
CA ASN A 891 20.16 -9.40 -16.08
C ASN A 891 20.73 -10.23 -14.93
N GLY A 892 20.38 -9.83 -13.71
CA GLY A 892 20.78 -10.54 -12.50
C GLY A 892 19.94 -10.13 -11.31
N SER A 893 20.17 -10.80 -10.19
CA SER A 893 19.76 -10.33 -8.88
C SER A 893 20.99 -9.91 -8.11
N ALA A 894 20.82 -9.03 -7.14
CA ALA A 894 21.83 -8.70 -6.16
C ALA A 894 21.14 -8.56 -4.81
N ASN A 895 21.35 -9.53 -3.91
CA ASN A 895 20.69 -9.58 -2.60
C ASN A 895 19.16 -9.64 -2.71
N GLY A 896 18.66 -10.38 -3.71
CA GLY A 896 17.21 -10.47 -3.98
C GLY A 896 16.61 -9.24 -4.66
N LYS A 897 17.41 -8.21 -5.00
CA LYS A 897 16.99 -7.06 -5.81
C LYS A 897 17.38 -7.27 -7.26
N GLU A 898 16.42 -7.18 -8.18
CA GLU A 898 16.67 -7.40 -9.60
C GLU A 898 17.40 -6.23 -10.25
N PHE A 899 18.27 -6.50 -11.22
CA PHE A 899 18.87 -5.45 -12.05
C PHE A 899 19.07 -5.87 -13.51
N VAL A 900 19.19 -4.85 -14.37
CA VAL A 900 19.50 -4.95 -15.80
C VAL A 900 20.64 -4.00 -16.12
N ALA A 901 21.73 -4.52 -16.68
CA ALA A 901 22.77 -3.74 -17.33
C ALA A 901 22.70 -3.93 -18.84
N GLY A 902 22.61 -2.84 -19.60
CA GLY A 902 22.37 -2.88 -21.04
C GLY A 902 22.87 -1.66 -21.79
N TYR A 903 22.60 -1.64 -23.09
CA TYR A 903 22.95 -0.53 -23.96
C TYR A 903 21.95 -0.41 -25.10
N THR A 904 21.76 0.81 -25.58
CA THR A 904 21.03 1.08 -26.82
C THR A 904 21.95 0.88 -28.02
N ASP A 905 21.38 0.62 -29.19
CA ASP A 905 22.07 0.88 -30.46
C ASP A 905 22.43 2.39 -30.57
N ASN A 906 23.19 2.76 -31.61
CA ASN A 906 23.48 4.18 -31.91
C ASN A 906 22.22 4.84 -32.47
N ASP A 907 21.24 5.12 -31.61
CA ASP A 907 19.92 5.62 -32.00
C ASP A 907 19.43 6.79 -31.11
N VAL A 908 20.13 7.10 -30.01
CA VAL A 908 19.68 8.13 -29.06
C VAL A 908 20.17 9.49 -29.51
N THR A 909 19.24 10.42 -29.74
CA THR A 909 19.50 11.80 -30.17
C THR A 909 18.90 12.81 -29.17
N ASP A 910 18.72 14.06 -29.59
CA ASP A 910 17.87 15.08 -28.98
C ASP A 910 16.39 14.72 -28.88
N ALA A 911 15.93 13.73 -29.65
CA ALA A 911 14.58 13.21 -29.60
C ALA A 911 14.39 12.22 -28.44
N TRP A 912 13.21 12.24 -27.83
CA TRP A 912 12.85 11.28 -26.78
C TRP A 912 12.84 9.85 -27.30
N TYR A 913 13.69 9.03 -26.71
CA TYR A 913 13.90 7.62 -27.00
C TYR A 913 13.34 6.76 -25.88
N ARG A 914 12.47 5.79 -26.21
CA ARG A 914 11.97 4.81 -25.24
C ARG A 914 12.98 3.68 -25.10
N LEU A 915 13.57 3.57 -23.93
CA LEU A 915 14.51 2.51 -23.56
C LEU A 915 13.76 1.44 -22.77
N ASP A 916 13.54 0.29 -23.41
CA ASP A 916 12.93 -0.90 -22.80
C ASP A 916 13.98 -1.75 -22.06
N TYR A 917 13.66 -2.19 -20.84
CA TYR A 917 14.58 -2.99 -20.02
C TYR A 917 14.62 -4.47 -20.42
N GLY A 918 13.55 -4.94 -21.07
CA GLY A 918 13.38 -6.35 -21.44
C GLY A 918 12.92 -7.27 -20.30
N GLN A 919 12.77 -6.73 -19.08
CA GLN A 919 12.12 -7.37 -17.93
C GLN A 919 11.55 -6.29 -16.99
N ASP A 920 10.55 -6.67 -16.19
CA ASP A 920 10.02 -5.81 -15.15
C ASP A 920 10.99 -5.74 -13.96
N ILE A 921 11.24 -4.54 -13.45
CA ILE A 921 12.01 -4.24 -12.24
C ILE A 921 11.10 -3.47 -11.29
N ALA A 922 10.85 -4.02 -10.10
CA ALA A 922 10.04 -3.34 -9.10
C ALA A 922 10.79 -2.10 -8.54
N SER A 923 10.07 -0.98 -8.38
CA SER A 923 10.62 0.27 -7.80
C SER A 923 12.01 0.67 -8.36
N PRO A 924 12.16 0.81 -9.69
CA PRO A 924 13.47 0.92 -10.32
C PRO A 924 14.21 2.22 -9.94
N ALA A 925 15.53 2.12 -9.80
CA ALA A 925 16.48 3.21 -9.92
C ALA A 925 17.19 3.09 -11.28
N PHE A 926 17.31 4.19 -12.00
CA PHE A 926 17.88 4.23 -13.34
C PHE A 926 19.19 5.03 -13.35
N PHE A 927 20.25 4.44 -13.91
CA PHE A 927 21.54 5.07 -14.13
C PHE A 927 21.95 4.89 -15.59
N ALA A 928 22.55 5.91 -16.19
CA ALA A 928 23.03 5.81 -17.57
C ALA A 928 24.15 6.81 -17.88
N SER A 929 24.94 6.48 -18.89
CA SER A 929 25.96 7.37 -19.44
C SER A 929 26.03 7.21 -20.97
N ILE A 930 26.35 8.31 -21.65
CA ILE A 930 26.69 8.29 -23.09
C ILE A 930 28.07 7.63 -23.20
N ASN A 931 28.20 6.55 -23.95
CA ASN A 931 29.46 5.78 -24.03
C ASN A 931 30.09 5.80 -25.43
N THR A 932 29.63 6.74 -26.24
CA THR A 932 30.19 7.11 -27.54
C THR A 932 30.39 8.62 -27.60
N PHE A 933 31.16 9.07 -28.59
CA PHE A 933 31.42 10.48 -28.86
C PHE A 933 31.29 10.69 -30.37
N ASN A 934 30.05 10.50 -30.86
CA ASN A 934 29.71 10.73 -32.27
C ASN A 934 29.42 12.22 -32.49
N GLY A 935 28.75 12.87 -31.54
CA GLY A 935 28.52 14.32 -31.48
C GLY A 935 29.60 15.02 -30.68
N ALA A 936 30.11 16.13 -31.20
CA ALA A 936 31.18 16.87 -30.54
C ALA A 936 30.66 17.88 -29.51
N ASP A 937 29.40 18.27 -29.61
CA ASP A 937 28.83 19.38 -28.84
C ASP A 937 28.53 18.91 -27.40
N PRO A 938 28.75 19.77 -26.39
CA PRO A 938 28.55 19.40 -24.99
C PRO A 938 27.09 19.06 -24.71
N CYS A 939 26.89 17.96 -23.99
CA CYS A 939 25.55 17.45 -23.73
C CYS A 939 25.46 16.66 -22.42
N ALA A 940 24.23 16.51 -21.95
CA ALA A 940 23.89 15.68 -20.79
C ALA A 940 22.75 14.72 -21.16
N LEU A 941 22.63 13.61 -20.45
CA LEU A 941 21.42 12.78 -20.54
C LEU A 941 20.33 13.36 -19.65
N ARG A 942 19.09 13.25 -20.14
CA ARG A 942 17.88 13.55 -19.36
C ARG A 942 16.91 12.40 -19.49
N TYR A 943 16.09 12.18 -18.47
CA TYR A 943 14.95 11.27 -18.56
C TYR A 943 13.64 12.01 -18.28
N ARG A 944 12.52 11.48 -18.73
CA ARG A 944 11.20 12.05 -18.40
C ARG A 944 10.21 11.00 -17.95
N ASN A 945 9.09 11.49 -17.42
CA ASN A 945 8.07 10.69 -16.76
C ASN A 945 8.65 9.94 -15.54
N GLN A 946 7.81 9.15 -14.89
CA GLN A 946 8.31 8.21 -13.89
C GLN A 946 9.18 7.13 -14.56
N VAL A 947 10.17 6.63 -13.84
CA VAL A 947 10.88 5.41 -14.24
C VAL A 947 9.91 4.24 -14.04
N TYR A 948 9.40 3.67 -15.13
CA TYR A 948 8.43 2.56 -15.09
C TYR A 948 9.16 1.24 -14.85
N SER A 949 8.44 0.19 -14.43
CA SER A 949 9.05 -1.11 -14.15
C SER A 949 9.73 -1.74 -15.36
N ASP A 950 9.26 -1.45 -16.57
CA ASP A 950 9.70 -2.07 -17.82
C ASP A 950 10.47 -1.12 -18.76
N HIS A 951 10.41 0.19 -18.53
CA HIS A 951 11.02 1.18 -19.43
C HIS A 951 11.25 2.58 -18.82
N VAL A 952 12.05 3.37 -19.51
CA VAL A 952 12.22 4.82 -19.29
C VAL A 952 12.34 5.55 -20.63
N GLU A 953 11.97 6.83 -20.67
CA GLU A 953 12.23 7.69 -21.84
C GLU A 953 13.41 8.61 -21.57
N ILE A 954 14.40 8.59 -22.47
CA ILE A 954 15.64 9.38 -22.37
C ILE A 954 15.87 10.23 -23.62
N LYS A 955 16.74 11.24 -23.51
CA LYS A 955 17.30 11.97 -24.65
C LYS A 955 18.70 12.49 -24.31
N VAL A 956 19.48 12.81 -25.34
CA VAL A 956 20.69 13.61 -25.23
C VAL A 956 20.30 15.08 -25.32
N GLU A 957 20.60 15.88 -24.32
CA GLU A 957 20.30 17.32 -24.28
C GLU A 957 21.59 18.11 -24.46
N GLU A 958 21.75 18.71 -25.64
CA GLU A 958 22.79 19.71 -25.91
C GLU A 958 22.52 21.02 -25.19
N GLU A 959 23.59 21.72 -24.87
CA GLU A 959 23.53 23.10 -24.41
C GLU A 959 23.65 24.10 -25.56
N THR A 960 23.34 25.37 -25.31
CA THR A 960 23.11 26.40 -26.34
C THR A 960 23.99 27.65 -26.15
N SER A 961 25.16 27.51 -25.52
CA SER A 961 26.05 28.62 -25.15
C SER A 961 26.61 29.37 -26.36
N LYS A 962 26.80 28.67 -27.48
CA LYS A 962 27.40 29.23 -28.70
C LYS A 962 26.37 29.55 -29.78
N ASP A 963 25.36 28.70 -29.95
CA ASP A 963 24.21 28.95 -30.80
C ASP A 963 22.94 28.21 -30.30
N ASP A 964 21.79 28.49 -30.91
CA ASP A 964 20.47 27.98 -30.49
C ASP A 964 20.19 26.54 -31.02
N GLU A 965 21.17 25.89 -31.65
CA GLU A 965 21.00 24.53 -32.17
C GLU A 965 21.06 23.50 -31.03
N VAL A 966 20.28 22.43 -31.14
CA VAL A 966 20.17 21.40 -30.09
C VAL A 966 20.11 19.98 -30.67
N GLY A 967 20.42 19.85 -31.97
CA GLY A 967 20.26 18.62 -32.73
C GLY A 967 21.47 17.71 -32.57
N HIS A 968 21.38 16.77 -31.63
CA HIS A 968 22.48 15.84 -31.40
C HIS A 968 22.47 14.65 -32.38
N ILE A 969 23.63 14.24 -32.88
CA ILE A 969 23.78 13.01 -33.67
C ILE A 969 23.56 11.76 -32.81
N GLU A 970 23.16 10.64 -33.42
CA GLU A 970 22.92 9.36 -32.73
C GLU A 970 24.10 8.90 -31.85
N GLU A 971 23.83 8.61 -30.59
CA GLU A 971 24.76 8.04 -29.61
C GLU A 971 24.26 6.69 -29.05
N SER A 972 25.19 5.87 -28.54
CA SER A 972 24.88 4.70 -27.73
C SER A 972 24.91 5.06 -26.24
N VAL A 973 23.78 4.84 -25.57
CA VAL A 973 23.64 5.02 -24.13
C VAL A 973 23.72 3.65 -23.45
N ARG A 974 24.59 3.53 -22.45
CA ARG A 974 24.64 2.34 -21.59
C ARG A 974 24.00 2.64 -20.25
N TYR A 975 23.32 1.65 -19.69
CA TYR A 975 22.45 1.85 -18.54
C TYR A 975 22.52 0.69 -17.55
N LEU A 976 22.28 1.02 -16.28
CA LEU A 976 22.00 0.09 -15.19
C LEU A 976 20.65 0.48 -14.58
N VAL A 977 19.73 -0.46 -14.54
CA VAL A 977 18.45 -0.33 -13.80
C VAL A 977 18.48 -1.33 -12.67
N ILE A 978 18.23 -0.89 -11.44
CA ILE A 978 18.26 -1.76 -10.26
C ILE A 978 17.03 -1.52 -9.38
N GLN A 979 16.48 -2.58 -8.82
CA GLN A 979 15.43 -2.51 -7.82
C GLN A 979 15.94 -1.80 -6.56
N ARG A 980 15.17 -0.84 -6.06
CA ARG A 980 15.47 -0.12 -4.83
C ARG A 980 15.05 -0.84 -3.57
#